data_AF-A0A446CE28-F1
#
_entry.id   AF-A0A446CE28-F1
#
_cell.length_a   1.000
_cell.length_b   1.000
_cell.length_c   1.000
_cell.angle_alpha   90.00
_cell.angle_beta   90.00
_cell.angle_gamma   90.00
#
_symmetry.space_group_name_H-M   'P 1'
#
loop_
_entity.id
_entity.type
_entity.pdbx_description
1 polymer ?
#
loop_
_entity_poly.entity_id
_entity_poly.type
_entity_poly.pdbx_seq_one_letter_code
_entity_poly.pdbx_strand_id
1 'polypeptide(L)'
;MRHIAQFSLAVLLAASQLGPAASPAYAQQADNRVSLNFVDTDIPAVLRALSLFTQRNFLVDPRVKGKLTLVSDRPVDSGQALAMLTGALRLQGFAIVDVDGVTRVVPEADAKLQGSAVVGEPRLAPSASGSGAGKPPAPVPVSAFAKGRGGNSGEMLTRVFPLKYENAANLVPVLRPMVPPNNPINAYPGNNTLVVTDYADNLERIASVIARIDVPSSIDTDVVPVRSGIASDIAVLASQLLDTQSSDPTQRIAVVADPRSNSVLVRAGSPARTRLARDLIMKLDAQQNRGGNLHVVYMRNAQATRIAEVLGGLLAGQANSAPGAGNGAGATGAAQSGARPQNTAGSNMAQQGMGMSGGSGSGKSGLSGEQERIAREDTGSQAVSYSAGGATIQADPATNSLIISAPEPLYRSLREVIDQLDQRRAQVLVESLIVEVSEEKAAEFGIQWMTGAGNINSGGTSFIGGTNLGGSGITGTGPTSIDTLANGLSLGVVKGTVDVLGNEIINLGVLARAMQNTGEANILSTPNLLTLDNQSASILVGKTVPFVTGQYVTSGSNGSSNPFQTIEREDVGLKLNIRPQISEGGAVKLDIYQEVSSIDETRSSPTTGIVTNKRAIDTSVLIDDGQIIVLGGLLEDSVSLSSDSVPGLGSIPVLGALFRYDTRKRTKTNLMVFLRPYVVRDARRSASVTMDRYDYMRRAQAGAQPGKHWLLPDLQAPMLPPPGSAPSVSNNAYDMRPEQLADTMRRPPPVTVESFAVRQYPAAPQASDPSLPIRVNLPRGVSVAVDPESLYGEADRSSATLQFASVEARADADKIAQRVRASGLQAYVQLGPGGMGYVVRSQVAKDPGTISTATALLRELGYKSEVVSQL
;
A
#
# COMPACT_ATOMS: atom_id res chain seq x y z
N MET A 1 -63.70 -7.21 57.41
CA MET A 1 -62.70 -7.95 58.22
C MET A 1 -62.44 -9.26 57.49
N ARG A 2 -61.20 -9.55 57.08
CA ARG A 2 -60.32 -10.46 57.83
C ARG A 2 -61.13 -11.67 58.30
N HIS A 3 -60.90 -12.91 57.86
CA HIS A 3 -59.61 -13.57 57.74
C HIS A 3 -59.91 -15.08 57.53
N ILE A 4 -58.87 -15.85 57.14
CA ILE A 4 -58.62 -17.24 57.58
C ILE A 4 -59.56 -18.31 56.97
N ALA A 5 -59.16 -19.56 56.71
CA ALA A 5 -57.91 -20.29 56.48
C ALA A 5 -58.36 -21.76 56.32
N GLN A 6 -57.67 -22.52 55.45
CA GLN A 6 -57.17 -23.90 55.72
C GLN A 6 -58.21 -24.99 56.15
N PHE A 7 -58.17 -26.27 55.77
CA PHE A 7 -57.26 -27.14 55.03
C PHE A 7 -58.02 -28.48 54.86
N SER A 8 -57.68 -29.25 53.81
CA SER A 8 -57.66 -30.72 53.75
C SER A 8 -58.92 -31.60 53.92
N LEU A 9 -59.26 -32.23 52.78
CA LEU A 9 -59.12 -33.67 52.48
C LEU A 9 -60.28 -34.64 52.83
N ALA A 10 -60.58 -35.47 51.82
CA ALA A 10 -61.13 -36.84 51.85
C ALA A 10 -62.65 -36.96 52.07
N VAL A 11 -63.40 -37.91 51.49
CA VAL A 11 -63.27 -38.94 50.43
C VAL A 11 -64.68 -39.56 50.34
N LEU A 12 -65.07 -39.98 49.13
CA LEU A 12 -66.08 -41.01 48.80
C LEU A 12 -67.59 -40.87 49.15
N LEU A 13 -68.35 -40.95 48.04
CA LEU A 13 -69.37 -41.96 47.71
C LEU A 13 -70.87 -41.74 48.09
N ALA A 14 -71.66 -41.89 47.01
CA ALA A 14 -72.98 -42.52 46.92
C ALA A 14 -74.20 -41.75 47.46
N ALA A 15 -75.13 -41.39 46.58
CA ALA A 15 -76.24 -42.27 46.18
C ALA A 15 -77.45 -41.49 45.62
N SER A 16 -77.96 -41.95 44.45
CA SER A 16 -79.41 -42.12 44.18
C SER A 16 -80.22 -40.82 43.86
N GLN A 17 -81.18 -40.70 42.94
CA GLN A 17 -81.97 -41.62 42.08
C GLN A 17 -82.56 -40.90 40.84
N LEU A 18 -82.60 -41.66 39.73
CA LEU A 18 -83.66 -41.90 38.72
C LEU A 18 -84.54 -40.79 38.09
N GLY A 19 -84.50 -40.75 36.74
CA GLY A 19 -85.51 -40.25 35.79
C GLY A 19 -85.08 -40.55 34.32
N PRO A 20 -85.98 -40.87 33.37
CA PRO A 20 -85.89 -42.11 32.57
C PRO A 20 -85.12 -42.03 31.25
N ALA A 21 -84.46 -43.15 30.91
CA ALA A 21 -83.83 -43.41 29.63
C ALA A 21 -84.87 -43.90 28.61
N ALA A 22 -84.95 -43.23 27.46
CA ALA A 22 -85.68 -43.71 26.29
C ALA A 22 -84.76 -44.62 25.46
N SER A 23 -85.10 -45.90 25.44
CA SER A 23 -84.50 -46.93 24.59
C SER A 23 -84.77 -46.60 23.12
N PRO A 24 -83.78 -46.61 22.20
CA PRO A 24 -84.10 -46.73 20.79
C PRO A 24 -84.63 -48.15 20.54
N ALA A 25 -85.83 -48.21 19.98
CA ALA A 25 -86.46 -49.42 19.52
C ALA A 25 -85.52 -50.17 18.56
N TYR A 26 -85.26 -51.45 18.86
CA TYR A 26 -84.78 -52.39 17.86
C TYR A 26 -85.86 -52.52 16.79
N ALA A 27 -85.69 -51.84 15.65
CA ALA A 27 -86.36 -52.22 14.44
C ALA A 27 -85.81 -53.60 14.04
N GLN A 28 -86.67 -54.62 14.05
CA GLN A 28 -86.39 -55.89 13.37
C GLN A 28 -86.14 -55.57 11.89
N GLN A 29 -84.88 -55.43 11.52
CA GLN A 29 -84.45 -55.47 10.14
C GLN A 29 -84.63 -56.93 9.71
N ALA A 30 -85.60 -57.17 8.83
CA ALA A 30 -85.80 -58.46 8.20
C ALA A 30 -84.44 -58.98 7.73
N ASP A 31 -84.11 -60.22 8.09
CA ASP A 31 -82.87 -60.90 7.69
C ASP A 31 -82.89 -61.09 6.17
N ASN A 32 -82.53 -60.03 5.43
CA ASN A 32 -82.58 -59.95 3.97
C ASN A 32 -81.30 -60.57 3.39
N ARG A 33 -80.98 -61.78 3.83
CA ARG A 33 -79.80 -62.53 3.41
C ARG A 33 -80.23 -63.69 2.54
N VAL A 34 -79.68 -63.77 1.33
CA VAL A 34 -80.00 -64.81 0.34
C VAL A 34 -78.71 -65.47 -0.11
N SER A 35 -78.74 -66.79 -0.30
CA SER A 35 -77.66 -67.51 -0.97
C SER A 35 -77.78 -67.33 -2.48
N LEU A 36 -76.73 -66.82 -3.11
CA LEU A 36 -76.65 -66.67 -4.56
C LEU A 36 -76.06 -67.95 -5.15
N ASN A 37 -76.78 -68.57 -6.08
CA ASN A 37 -76.29 -69.73 -6.83
C ASN A 37 -76.70 -69.60 -8.30
N PHE A 38 -75.90 -68.84 -9.05
CA PHE A 38 -76.04 -68.69 -10.49
C PHE A 38 -74.80 -69.35 -11.13
N VAL A 39 -74.99 -70.40 -11.91
CA VAL A 39 -73.92 -71.07 -12.64
C VAL A 39 -74.21 -70.95 -14.13
N ASP A 40 -73.29 -70.37 -14.89
CA ASP A 40 -73.42 -70.17 -16.35
C ASP A 40 -74.74 -69.51 -16.79
N THR A 41 -75.25 -68.59 -15.97
CA THR A 41 -76.55 -67.94 -16.20
C THR A 41 -76.37 -66.67 -17.02
N ASP A 42 -77.28 -66.38 -17.95
CA ASP A 42 -77.20 -65.16 -18.77
C ASP A 42 -77.24 -63.89 -17.90
N ILE A 43 -76.35 -62.94 -18.16
CA ILE A 43 -76.23 -61.68 -17.39
C ILE A 43 -77.57 -60.97 -17.18
N PRO A 44 -78.45 -60.79 -18.18
CA PRO A 44 -79.77 -60.16 -17.98
C PRO A 44 -80.72 -60.97 -17.09
N ALA A 45 -80.53 -62.29 -16.97
CA ALA A 45 -81.31 -63.11 -16.05
C ALA A 45 -80.83 -62.94 -14.60
N VAL A 46 -79.51 -62.90 -14.38
CA VAL A 46 -78.92 -62.62 -13.06
C VAL A 46 -79.28 -61.21 -12.58
N LEU A 47 -79.23 -60.21 -13.46
CA LEU A 47 -79.59 -58.83 -13.15
C LEU A 47 -81.06 -58.66 -12.77
N ARG A 48 -81.99 -59.39 -13.42
CA ARG A 48 -83.42 -59.39 -13.04
C ARG A 48 -83.68 -60.08 -11.71
N ALA A 49 -82.94 -61.15 -11.39
CA ALA A 49 -83.06 -61.80 -10.09
C ALA A 49 -82.54 -60.90 -8.97
N LEU A 50 -81.40 -60.25 -9.20
CA LEU A 50 -80.81 -59.31 -8.25
C LEU A 50 -81.58 -57.99 -8.17
N SER A 51 -82.24 -57.51 -9.24
CA SER A 51 -83.07 -56.30 -9.20
C SER A 51 -84.19 -56.38 -8.18
N LEU A 52 -84.82 -57.56 -8.09
CA LEU A 52 -85.88 -57.85 -7.12
C LEU A 52 -85.35 -57.90 -5.69
N PHE A 53 -84.16 -58.48 -5.50
CA PHE A 53 -83.53 -58.61 -4.19
C PHE A 53 -82.96 -57.30 -3.65
N THR A 54 -82.31 -56.50 -4.51
CA THR A 54 -81.69 -55.23 -4.12
C THR A 54 -82.64 -54.03 -4.20
N GLN A 55 -83.88 -54.23 -4.65
CA GLN A 55 -84.86 -53.16 -4.95
C GLN A 55 -84.28 -52.05 -5.84
N ARG A 56 -83.42 -52.43 -6.81
CA ARG A 56 -82.79 -51.48 -7.75
C ARG A 56 -83.18 -51.83 -9.17
N ASN A 57 -83.54 -50.81 -9.94
CA ASN A 57 -83.84 -50.97 -11.35
C ASN A 57 -82.53 -50.96 -12.14
N PHE A 58 -82.24 -52.08 -12.81
CA PHE A 58 -81.10 -52.19 -13.73
C PHE A 58 -81.54 -51.93 -15.18
N LEU A 59 -80.91 -50.97 -15.85
CA LEU A 59 -81.03 -50.75 -17.28
C LEU A 59 -79.81 -51.35 -17.98
N VAL A 60 -80.04 -52.39 -18.80
CA VAL A 60 -78.95 -53.15 -19.45
C VAL A 60 -78.80 -52.71 -20.89
N ASP A 61 -77.59 -52.33 -21.29
CA ASP A 61 -77.28 -52.03 -22.69
C ASP A 61 -77.34 -53.32 -23.54
N PRO A 62 -77.91 -53.31 -24.76
CA PRO A 62 -77.97 -54.48 -25.66
C PRO A 62 -76.61 -55.15 -25.96
N ARG A 63 -75.50 -54.43 -25.75
CA ARG A 63 -74.13 -54.92 -25.93
C ARG A 63 -73.65 -55.80 -24.77
N VAL A 64 -74.34 -55.82 -23.63
CA VAL A 64 -74.00 -56.65 -22.47
C VAL A 64 -74.52 -58.07 -22.69
N LYS A 65 -73.71 -58.89 -23.37
CA LYS A 65 -73.98 -60.31 -23.63
C LYS A 65 -72.89 -61.17 -22.98
N GLY A 66 -73.30 -62.22 -22.29
CA GLY A 66 -72.38 -63.14 -21.63
C GLY A 66 -73.09 -64.00 -20.60
N LYS A 67 -72.39 -65.04 -20.14
CA LYS A 67 -72.82 -65.90 -19.04
C LYS A 67 -72.02 -65.55 -17.80
N LEU A 68 -72.67 -65.50 -16.65
CA LEU A 68 -72.07 -65.14 -15.37
C LEU A 68 -72.25 -66.28 -14.37
N THR A 69 -71.20 -66.53 -13.60
CA THR A 69 -71.22 -67.48 -12.48
C THR A 69 -71.02 -66.70 -11.18
N LEU A 70 -71.98 -66.82 -10.28
CA LEU A 70 -72.03 -66.14 -8.99
C LEU A 70 -72.51 -67.15 -7.93
N VAL A 71 -71.57 -67.64 -7.11
CA VAL A 71 -71.85 -68.64 -6.06
C VAL A 71 -71.43 -68.08 -4.71
N SER A 72 -72.30 -68.19 -3.71
CA SER A 72 -72.01 -67.83 -2.33
C SER A 72 -72.36 -68.99 -1.38
N ASP A 73 -71.37 -69.54 -0.69
CA ASP A 73 -71.58 -70.62 0.30
C ASP A 73 -72.22 -70.14 1.61
N ARG A 74 -72.24 -68.82 1.84
CA ARG A 74 -72.86 -68.17 3.00
C ARG A 74 -73.97 -67.23 2.52
N PRO A 75 -75.08 -67.07 3.26
CA PRO A 75 -76.10 -66.08 2.95
C PRO A 75 -75.48 -64.68 2.89
N VAL A 76 -75.65 -63.98 1.77
CA VAL A 76 -75.11 -62.63 1.55
C VAL A 76 -76.22 -61.59 1.67
N ASP A 77 -75.88 -60.43 2.24
CA ASP A 77 -76.77 -59.28 2.28
C ASP A 77 -76.84 -58.59 0.91
N SER A 78 -77.91 -57.83 0.66
CA SER A 78 -78.16 -57.01 -0.53
C SER A 78 -76.93 -56.22 -1.03
N GLY A 79 -76.17 -55.58 -0.12
CA GLY A 79 -74.95 -54.84 -0.47
C GLY A 79 -73.79 -55.75 -0.90
N GLN A 80 -73.65 -56.92 -0.25
CA GLN A 80 -72.61 -57.90 -0.60
C GLN A 80 -72.94 -58.60 -1.92
N ALA A 81 -74.20 -58.92 -2.16
CA ALA A 81 -74.69 -59.46 -3.42
C ALA A 81 -74.39 -58.52 -4.59
N LEU A 82 -74.62 -57.21 -4.41
CA LEU A 82 -74.28 -56.19 -5.38
C LEU A 82 -72.76 -56.10 -5.61
N ALA A 83 -71.94 -56.14 -4.55
CA ALA A 83 -70.49 -56.10 -4.69
C ALA A 83 -69.94 -57.33 -5.46
N MET A 84 -70.48 -58.52 -5.20
CA MET A 84 -70.13 -59.73 -5.94
C MET A 84 -70.55 -59.63 -7.41
N LEU A 85 -71.76 -59.10 -7.69
CA LEU A 85 -72.23 -58.85 -9.06
C LEU A 85 -71.31 -57.85 -9.78
N THR A 86 -70.98 -56.72 -9.16
CA THR A 86 -70.11 -55.70 -9.76
C THR A 86 -68.70 -56.24 -10.00
N GLY A 87 -68.16 -57.03 -9.07
CA GLY A 87 -66.88 -57.72 -9.24
C GLY A 87 -66.89 -58.72 -10.40
N ALA A 88 -67.97 -59.48 -10.54
CA ALA A 88 -68.11 -60.46 -11.61
C ALA A 88 -68.35 -59.81 -12.99
N LEU A 89 -69.12 -58.71 -13.05
CA LEU A 89 -69.28 -57.89 -14.26
C LEU A 89 -67.97 -57.23 -14.69
N ARG A 90 -67.16 -56.77 -13.72
CA ARG A 90 -65.83 -56.19 -13.98
C ARG A 90 -64.89 -57.19 -14.62
N LEU A 91 -64.92 -58.46 -14.20
CA LEU A 91 -64.11 -59.53 -14.83
C LEU A 91 -64.46 -59.75 -16.30
N GLN A 92 -65.68 -59.39 -16.71
CA GLN A 92 -66.17 -59.52 -18.09
C GLN A 92 -66.12 -58.20 -18.87
N GLY A 93 -65.52 -57.14 -18.33
CA GLY A 93 -65.37 -55.84 -19.00
C GLY A 93 -66.64 -54.99 -19.03
N PHE A 94 -67.60 -55.27 -18.14
CA PHE A 94 -68.81 -54.47 -17.94
C PHE A 94 -68.71 -53.69 -16.63
N ALA A 95 -69.30 -52.50 -16.60
CA ALA A 95 -69.34 -51.65 -15.43
C ALA A 95 -70.76 -51.20 -15.13
N ILE A 96 -71.02 -51.01 -13.84
CA ILE A 96 -72.27 -50.44 -13.34
C ILE A 96 -72.05 -48.95 -13.13
N VAL A 97 -72.96 -48.13 -13.66
CA VAL A 97 -72.98 -46.68 -13.47
C VAL A 97 -74.37 -46.27 -13.01
N ASP A 98 -74.46 -45.50 -11.93
CA ASP A 98 -75.73 -44.91 -11.49
C ASP A 98 -75.88 -43.51 -12.09
N VAL A 99 -76.97 -43.29 -12.82
CA VAL A 99 -77.30 -41.99 -13.43
C VAL A 99 -78.77 -41.68 -13.13
N ASP A 100 -79.02 -40.60 -12.39
CA ASP A 100 -80.35 -40.10 -12.05
C ASP A 100 -81.27 -41.15 -11.38
N GLY A 101 -80.71 -41.98 -10.49
CA GLY A 101 -81.45 -43.00 -9.74
C GLY A 101 -81.78 -44.27 -10.54
N VAL A 102 -81.19 -44.43 -11.73
CA VAL A 102 -81.27 -45.64 -12.54
C VAL A 102 -79.88 -46.24 -12.71
N THR A 103 -79.73 -47.49 -12.26
CA THR A 103 -78.47 -48.22 -12.34
C THR A 103 -78.30 -48.81 -13.74
N ARG A 104 -77.37 -48.30 -14.54
CA ARG A 104 -77.10 -48.76 -15.91
C ARG A 104 -75.94 -49.74 -15.92
N VAL A 105 -76.06 -50.82 -16.70
CA VAL A 105 -74.97 -51.75 -16.98
C VAL A 105 -74.51 -51.51 -18.41
N VAL A 106 -73.28 -51.03 -18.56
CA VAL A 106 -72.69 -50.63 -19.83
C VAL A 106 -71.30 -51.25 -19.99
N PRO A 107 -70.77 -51.39 -21.23
CA PRO A 107 -69.35 -51.71 -21.43
C PRO A 107 -68.45 -50.71 -20.69
N GLU A 108 -67.33 -51.17 -20.13
CA GLU A 108 -66.42 -50.34 -19.33
C GLU A 108 -65.89 -49.10 -20.09
N ALA A 109 -65.74 -49.19 -21.41
CA ALA A 109 -65.34 -48.07 -22.25
C ALA A 109 -66.38 -46.94 -22.25
N ASP A 110 -67.67 -47.27 -22.28
CA ASP A 110 -68.79 -46.32 -22.28
C ASP A 110 -69.07 -45.79 -20.87
N ALA A 111 -68.79 -46.60 -19.83
CA ALA A 111 -68.90 -46.20 -18.43
C ALA A 111 -68.06 -44.96 -18.08
N LYS A 112 -66.92 -44.76 -18.75
CA LYS A 112 -66.03 -43.61 -18.56
C LYS A 112 -66.66 -42.28 -18.99
N LEU A 113 -67.58 -42.33 -19.94
CA LEU A 113 -68.27 -41.14 -20.47
C LEU A 113 -69.58 -40.85 -19.73
N GLN A 114 -70.19 -41.87 -19.13
CA GLN A 114 -71.50 -41.79 -18.47
C GLN A 114 -71.41 -41.70 -16.94
N GLY A 115 -70.32 -42.18 -16.34
CA GLY A 115 -70.08 -42.14 -14.89
C GLY A 115 -69.52 -40.81 -14.44
N SER A 116 -70.39 -39.88 -14.05
CA SER A 116 -69.96 -38.57 -13.54
C SER A 116 -70.65 -38.20 -12.24
N ALA A 117 -70.35 -38.94 -11.19
CA ALA A 117 -70.27 -38.34 -9.86
C ALA A 117 -68.82 -37.86 -9.64
N VAL A 118 -68.56 -36.59 -9.93
CA VAL A 118 -67.29 -35.96 -9.55
C VAL A 118 -67.35 -35.69 -8.05
N VAL A 119 -66.66 -36.50 -7.25
CA VAL A 119 -66.54 -36.28 -5.82
C VAL A 119 -65.48 -35.20 -5.61
N GLY A 120 -65.88 -33.95 -5.81
CA GLY A 120 -65.02 -32.77 -5.72
C GLY A 120 -64.97 -32.13 -4.34
N GLU A 121 -66.03 -32.24 -3.53
CA GLU A 121 -66.11 -31.47 -2.28
C GLU A 121 -66.92 -32.21 -1.20
N PRO A 122 -66.49 -32.22 0.07
CA PRO A 122 -67.39 -32.54 1.17
C PRO A 122 -68.41 -31.41 1.25
N ARG A 123 -69.67 -31.67 0.90
CA ARG A 123 -70.77 -30.82 1.37
C ARG A 123 -70.73 -30.86 2.90
N LEU A 124 -70.25 -29.78 3.50
CA LEU A 124 -70.43 -29.49 4.91
C LEU A 124 -71.93 -29.59 5.20
N ALA A 125 -72.34 -30.54 6.04
CA ALA A 125 -73.68 -30.50 6.61
C ALA A 125 -73.83 -29.16 7.37
N PRO A 126 -75.00 -28.48 7.34
CA PRO A 126 -75.23 -27.33 8.18
C PRO A 126 -75.31 -27.82 9.63
N SER A 127 -74.17 -27.85 10.33
CA SER A 127 -74.13 -28.00 11.78
C SER A 127 -74.61 -26.70 12.39
N ALA A 128 -75.58 -26.83 13.28
CA ALA A 128 -76.25 -25.77 14.00
C ALA A 128 -75.27 -24.75 14.62
N SER A 129 -75.65 -23.47 14.47
CA SER A 129 -75.63 -22.40 15.47
C SER A 129 -74.54 -22.43 16.55
N GLY A 130 -73.66 -21.43 16.54
CA GLY A 130 -72.86 -21.04 17.72
C GLY A 130 -71.52 -20.37 17.45
N SER A 131 -71.55 -19.05 17.26
CA SER A 131 -70.49 -18.03 17.43
C SER A 131 -69.00 -18.44 17.57
N GLY A 132 -68.17 -17.91 16.66
CA GLY A 132 -66.72 -17.82 16.83
C GLY A 132 -65.98 -17.54 15.53
N ALA A 133 -65.95 -16.28 15.10
CA ALA A 133 -65.31 -15.84 13.87
C ALA A 133 -63.77 -15.97 13.92
N GLY A 134 -63.16 -16.36 12.78
CA GLY A 134 -61.77 -16.00 12.47
C GLY A 134 -60.72 -17.11 12.42
N LYS A 135 -61.04 -18.36 12.04
CA LYS A 135 -60.03 -19.37 11.70
C LYS A 135 -60.20 -19.83 10.24
N PRO A 136 -59.20 -19.69 9.35
CA PRO A 136 -59.29 -20.28 8.02
C PRO A 136 -59.47 -21.80 8.15
N PRO A 137 -60.31 -22.45 7.33
CA PRO A 137 -60.54 -23.88 7.42
C PRO A 137 -59.21 -24.61 7.26
N ALA A 138 -58.82 -25.38 8.28
CA ALA A 138 -57.67 -26.27 8.17
C ALA A 138 -57.92 -27.23 7.00
N PRO A 139 -56.91 -27.52 6.15
CA PRO A 139 -57.05 -28.53 5.12
C PRO A 139 -57.41 -29.85 5.79
N VAL A 140 -58.60 -30.37 5.50
CA VAL A 140 -59.02 -31.69 5.96
C VAL A 140 -57.97 -32.71 5.50
N PRO A 141 -57.37 -33.52 6.41
CA PRO A 141 -56.44 -34.55 6.00
C PRO A 141 -57.16 -35.54 5.07
N VAL A 142 -56.45 -36.12 4.11
CA VAL A 142 -56.99 -37.12 3.17
C VAL A 142 -57.67 -38.32 3.88
N SER A 143 -57.35 -38.55 5.15
CA SER A 143 -58.04 -39.52 6.01
C SER A 143 -59.45 -39.10 6.47
N ALA A 144 -59.80 -37.82 6.44
CA ALA A 144 -61.13 -37.29 6.75
C ALA A 144 -62.12 -37.39 5.57
N PHE A 145 -61.68 -37.89 4.42
CA PHE A 145 -62.53 -38.20 3.26
C PHE A 145 -63.11 -39.63 3.33
N ALA A 146 -62.93 -40.32 4.45
CA ALA A 146 -63.49 -41.64 4.68
C ALA A 146 -65.02 -41.55 4.89
N LYS A 147 -65.75 -42.27 4.03
CA LYS A 147 -67.21 -42.45 4.02
C LYS A 147 -68.04 -41.20 3.69
N GLY A 148 -67.94 -40.77 2.43
CA GLY A 148 -69.12 -40.22 1.76
C GLY A 148 -70.26 -41.26 1.84
N ARG A 149 -71.41 -40.87 2.40
CA ARG A 149 -72.59 -41.72 2.56
C ARG A 149 -73.00 -42.29 1.19
N GLY A 150 -72.79 -43.59 0.98
CA GLY A 150 -73.45 -44.37 -0.08
C GLY A 150 -72.65 -44.73 -1.33
N GLY A 151 -71.32 -44.55 -1.38
CA GLY A 151 -70.52 -45.10 -2.48
C GLY A 151 -70.42 -46.62 -2.36
N ASN A 152 -71.15 -47.37 -3.19
CA ASN A 152 -71.05 -48.82 -3.19
C ASN A 152 -69.70 -49.23 -3.83
N SER A 153 -69.01 -50.20 -3.20
CA SER A 153 -67.75 -50.76 -3.68
C SER A 153 -67.93 -51.38 -5.07
N GLY A 154 -67.50 -50.67 -6.11
CA GLY A 154 -67.59 -51.13 -7.50
C GLY A 154 -68.01 -50.09 -8.54
N GLU A 155 -68.42 -48.88 -8.14
CA GLU A 155 -68.72 -47.80 -9.07
C GLU A 155 -67.44 -47.13 -9.63
N MET A 156 -67.49 -46.70 -10.89
CA MET A 156 -66.42 -45.93 -11.52
C MET A 156 -66.63 -44.43 -11.25
N LEU A 157 -65.62 -43.78 -10.69
CA LEU A 157 -65.68 -42.38 -10.27
C LEU A 157 -64.47 -41.61 -10.83
N THR A 158 -64.65 -40.31 -11.02
CA THR A 158 -63.53 -39.40 -11.31
C THR A 158 -63.26 -38.54 -10.09
N ARG A 159 -62.03 -38.57 -9.58
CA ARG A 159 -61.60 -37.81 -8.40
C ARG A 159 -60.41 -36.91 -8.74
N VAL A 160 -60.45 -35.69 -8.19
CA VAL A 160 -59.38 -34.69 -8.30
C VAL A 160 -58.59 -34.68 -6.99
N PHE A 161 -57.28 -34.86 -7.07
CA PHE A 161 -56.36 -34.82 -5.93
C PHE A 161 -55.49 -33.56 -6.02
N PRO A 162 -55.70 -32.56 -5.13
CA PRO A 162 -54.78 -31.44 -5.01
C PRO A 162 -53.53 -31.84 -4.22
N LEU A 163 -52.34 -31.53 -4.75
CA LEU A 163 -51.03 -31.86 -4.16
C LEU A 163 -50.36 -30.59 -3.64
N LYS A 164 -49.68 -30.67 -2.49
CA LYS A 164 -49.11 -29.49 -1.81
C LYS A 164 -47.60 -29.35 -1.92
N TYR A 165 -46.87 -30.45 -1.84
CA TYR A 165 -45.43 -30.47 -1.70
C TYR A 165 -44.75 -31.08 -2.93
N GLU A 166 -45.35 -32.13 -3.51
CA GLU A 166 -44.84 -32.79 -4.71
C GLU A 166 -45.50 -32.31 -5.99
N ASN A 167 -44.78 -32.37 -7.11
CA ASN A 167 -45.32 -31.98 -8.41
C ASN A 167 -46.22 -33.08 -8.99
N ALA A 168 -47.42 -32.71 -9.46
CA ALA A 168 -48.39 -33.63 -10.05
C ALA A 168 -47.83 -34.46 -11.21
N ALA A 169 -46.94 -33.88 -12.03
CA ALA A 169 -46.32 -34.59 -13.16
C ALA A 169 -45.37 -35.70 -12.68
N ASN A 170 -44.66 -35.48 -11.57
CA ASN A 170 -43.71 -36.45 -11.02
C ASN A 170 -44.41 -37.68 -10.42
N LEU A 171 -45.68 -37.55 -10.02
CA LEU A 171 -46.45 -38.66 -9.45
C LEU A 171 -47.09 -39.56 -10.49
N VAL A 172 -47.27 -39.11 -11.75
CA VAL A 172 -47.90 -39.94 -12.80
C VAL A 172 -47.16 -41.26 -13.03
N PRO A 173 -45.82 -41.28 -13.21
CA PRO A 173 -45.07 -42.54 -13.40
C PRO A 173 -45.18 -43.49 -12.20
N VAL A 174 -45.25 -42.94 -10.98
CA VAL A 174 -45.34 -43.73 -9.74
C VAL A 174 -46.73 -44.36 -9.59
N LEU A 175 -47.78 -43.65 -10.01
CA LEU A 175 -49.17 -44.09 -9.88
C LEU A 175 -49.66 -44.91 -11.08
N ARG A 176 -48.99 -44.84 -12.24
CA ARG A 176 -49.39 -45.55 -13.47
C ARG A 176 -49.52 -47.07 -13.30
N PRO A 177 -48.65 -47.78 -12.56
CA PRO A 177 -48.82 -49.22 -12.31
C PRO A 177 -50.05 -49.58 -11.47
N MET A 178 -50.61 -48.62 -10.72
CA MET A 178 -51.78 -48.83 -9.85
C MET A 178 -53.11 -48.54 -10.56
N VAL A 179 -53.08 -47.95 -11.76
CA VAL A 179 -54.26 -47.63 -12.56
C VAL A 179 -54.27 -48.56 -13.79
N PRO A 180 -55.38 -49.25 -14.12
CA PRO A 180 -55.46 -50.07 -15.32
C PRO A 180 -55.07 -49.27 -16.57
N PRO A 181 -54.42 -49.88 -17.58
CA PRO A 181 -53.91 -49.17 -18.76
C PRO A 181 -55.02 -48.42 -19.52
N ASN A 182 -56.25 -48.95 -19.45
CA ASN A 182 -57.42 -48.40 -20.11
C ASN A 182 -57.98 -47.16 -19.40
N ASN A 183 -57.56 -46.85 -18.17
CA ASN A 183 -58.09 -45.74 -17.38
C ASN A 183 -57.18 -44.51 -17.46
N PRO A 184 -57.73 -43.30 -17.68
CA PRO A 184 -56.95 -42.08 -17.81
C PRO A 184 -56.48 -41.56 -16.44
N ILE A 185 -55.22 -41.09 -16.42
CA ILE A 185 -54.61 -40.34 -15.31
C ILE A 185 -53.98 -39.08 -15.90
N ASN A 186 -54.50 -37.92 -15.51
CA ASN A 186 -54.04 -36.64 -16.03
C ASN A 186 -53.51 -35.79 -14.88
N ALA A 187 -52.26 -35.34 -15.01
CA ALA A 187 -51.69 -34.33 -14.13
C ALA A 187 -51.82 -32.96 -14.77
N TYR A 188 -52.26 -31.99 -13.98
CA TYR A 188 -52.24 -30.57 -14.32
C TYR A 188 -51.18 -29.89 -13.47
N PRO A 189 -49.97 -29.66 -14.02
CA PRO A 189 -48.87 -29.06 -13.26
C PRO A 189 -49.17 -27.62 -12.81
N GLY A 190 -50.01 -26.89 -13.56
CA GLY A 190 -50.29 -25.47 -13.30
C GLY A 190 -51.04 -25.20 -12.00
N ASN A 191 -52.00 -26.06 -11.62
CA ASN A 191 -52.70 -25.99 -10.34
C ASN A 191 -52.29 -27.14 -9.38
N ASN A 192 -51.25 -27.89 -9.75
CA ASN A 192 -50.73 -29.05 -9.05
C ASN A 192 -51.83 -30.05 -8.63
N THR A 193 -52.74 -30.37 -9.56
CA THR A 193 -53.82 -31.35 -9.34
C THR A 193 -53.64 -32.59 -10.20
N LEU A 194 -54.04 -33.73 -9.67
CA LEU A 194 -54.07 -35.01 -10.37
C LEU A 194 -55.52 -35.47 -10.50
N VAL A 195 -55.99 -35.66 -11.72
CA VAL A 195 -57.33 -36.19 -12.01
C VAL A 195 -57.21 -37.66 -12.37
N VAL A 196 -57.88 -38.52 -11.60
CA VAL A 196 -57.86 -39.97 -11.77
C VAL A 196 -59.29 -40.48 -11.91
N THR A 197 -59.53 -41.26 -12.96
CA THR A 197 -60.82 -41.94 -13.17
C THR A 197 -60.62 -43.44 -12.98
N ASP A 198 -61.22 -44.00 -11.93
CA ASP A 198 -61.12 -45.43 -11.63
C ASP A 198 -62.25 -45.89 -10.69
N TYR A 199 -62.26 -47.17 -10.34
CA TYR A 199 -63.17 -47.73 -9.35
C TYR A 199 -62.95 -47.10 -7.96
N ALA A 200 -64.05 -46.90 -7.23
CA ALA A 200 -64.06 -46.29 -5.90
C ALA A 200 -63.01 -46.88 -4.95
N ASP A 201 -62.89 -48.20 -4.88
CA ASP A 201 -61.94 -48.91 -4.00
C ASP A 201 -60.47 -48.66 -4.40
N ASN A 202 -60.20 -48.51 -5.70
CA ASN A 202 -58.85 -48.22 -6.17
C ASN A 202 -58.47 -46.76 -5.92
N LEU A 203 -59.43 -45.83 -6.05
CA LEU A 203 -59.23 -44.42 -5.74
C LEU A 203 -58.89 -44.20 -4.26
N GLU A 204 -59.42 -45.00 -3.33
CA GLU A 204 -59.02 -44.96 -1.92
C GLU A 204 -57.58 -45.43 -1.71
N ARG A 205 -57.17 -46.50 -2.42
CA ARG A 205 -55.79 -46.99 -2.40
C ARG A 205 -54.82 -45.93 -2.94
N ILE A 206 -55.13 -45.33 -4.09
CA ILE A 206 -54.36 -44.25 -4.71
C ILE A 206 -54.28 -43.03 -3.77
N ALA A 207 -55.39 -42.65 -3.13
CA ALA A 207 -55.40 -41.57 -2.15
C ALA A 207 -54.43 -41.83 -0.98
N SER A 208 -54.39 -43.07 -0.46
CA SER A 208 -53.49 -43.43 0.64
C SER A 208 -52.00 -43.40 0.24
N VAL A 209 -51.68 -43.66 -1.03
CA VAL A 209 -50.32 -43.60 -1.56
C VAL A 209 -49.90 -42.14 -1.75
N ILE A 210 -50.75 -41.34 -2.37
CA ILE A 210 -50.54 -39.89 -2.52
C ILE A 210 -50.31 -39.24 -1.15
N ALA A 211 -51.11 -39.58 -0.14
CA ALA A 211 -50.99 -39.06 1.22
C ALA A 211 -49.61 -39.29 1.86
N ARG A 212 -48.94 -40.39 1.51
CA ARG A 212 -47.62 -40.76 2.06
C ARG A 212 -46.46 -40.15 1.28
N ILE A 213 -46.67 -39.83 0.01
CA ILE A 213 -45.63 -39.27 -0.87
C ILE A 213 -45.68 -37.73 -0.86
N ASP A 214 -46.86 -37.11 -0.75
CA ASP A 214 -47.04 -35.66 -0.62
C ASP A 214 -46.71 -35.18 0.80
N VAL A 215 -45.45 -35.38 1.21
CA VAL A 215 -44.85 -34.88 2.45
C VAL A 215 -43.90 -33.72 2.13
N PRO A 216 -43.71 -32.76 3.06
CA PRO A 216 -42.80 -31.64 2.80
C PRO A 216 -41.37 -32.15 2.56
N SER A 217 -40.80 -31.83 1.39
CA SER A 217 -39.39 -32.07 1.10
C SER A 217 -38.54 -31.19 2.03
N SER A 218 -37.61 -31.80 2.74
CA SER A 218 -36.78 -31.11 3.75
C SER A 218 -35.71 -30.25 3.07
N ILE A 219 -36.05 -29.02 2.70
CA ILE A 219 -35.04 -28.02 2.30
C ILE A 219 -34.38 -27.52 3.58
N ASP A 220 -33.09 -27.86 3.75
CA ASP A 220 -32.29 -27.43 4.89
C ASP A 220 -31.40 -26.26 4.47
N THR A 221 -31.36 -25.22 5.29
CA THR A 221 -30.57 -24.00 5.05
C THR A 221 -29.74 -23.69 6.27
N ASP A 222 -28.46 -23.37 6.05
CA ASP A 222 -27.50 -23.11 7.10
C ASP A 222 -26.61 -21.91 6.78
N VAL A 223 -26.16 -21.22 7.82
CA VAL A 223 -25.32 -20.02 7.72
C VAL A 223 -23.98 -20.30 8.40
N VAL A 224 -22.91 -20.34 7.62
CA VAL A 224 -21.56 -20.61 8.13
C VAL A 224 -20.76 -19.30 8.16
N PRO A 225 -20.48 -18.74 9.35
CA PRO A 225 -19.64 -17.54 9.45
C PRO A 225 -18.18 -17.88 9.11
N VAL A 226 -17.55 -17.03 8.30
CA VAL A 226 -16.14 -17.17 7.89
C VAL A 226 -15.28 -16.25 8.75
N ARG A 227 -14.24 -16.79 9.38
CA ARG A 227 -13.37 -16.07 10.33
C ARG A 227 -12.06 -15.58 9.72
N SER A 228 -11.43 -16.39 8.87
CA SER A 228 -10.08 -16.14 8.35
C SER A 228 -10.09 -15.79 6.87
N GLY A 229 -11.00 -16.38 6.08
CA GLY A 229 -11.15 -16.09 4.66
C GLY A 229 -12.19 -15.01 4.32
N ILE A 230 -12.30 -14.71 3.03
CA ILE A 230 -13.36 -13.87 2.47
C ILE A 230 -14.48 -14.78 2.00
N ALA A 231 -15.72 -14.52 2.45
CA ALA A 231 -16.87 -15.36 2.14
C ALA A 231 -17.16 -15.48 0.63
N SER A 232 -16.90 -14.42 -0.16
CA SER A 232 -17.06 -14.46 -1.62
C SER A 232 -16.17 -15.52 -2.28
N ASP A 233 -14.91 -15.59 -1.85
CA ASP A 233 -13.90 -16.44 -2.47
C ASP A 233 -14.13 -17.89 -2.07
N ILE A 234 -14.45 -18.10 -0.79
CA ILE A 234 -14.79 -19.43 -0.27
C ILE A 234 -16.08 -19.95 -0.90
N ALA A 235 -17.09 -19.11 -1.13
CA ALA A 235 -18.32 -19.55 -1.77
C ALA A 235 -18.10 -20.01 -3.22
N VAL A 236 -17.27 -19.29 -4.00
CA VAL A 236 -16.92 -19.70 -5.37
C VAL A 236 -16.20 -21.04 -5.36
N LEU A 237 -15.16 -21.19 -4.53
CA LEU A 237 -14.40 -22.43 -4.45
C LEU A 237 -15.24 -23.59 -3.91
N ALA A 238 -16.04 -23.36 -2.86
CA ALA A 238 -16.93 -24.36 -2.30
C ALA A 238 -18.02 -24.77 -3.30
N SER A 239 -18.60 -23.85 -4.06
CA SER A 239 -19.58 -24.18 -5.09
C SER A 239 -18.98 -25.06 -6.20
N GLN A 240 -17.76 -24.76 -6.64
CA GLN A 240 -17.04 -25.59 -7.63
C GLN A 240 -16.74 -27.00 -7.10
N LEU A 241 -16.39 -27.13 -5.81
CA LEU A 241 -16.10 -28.43 -5.20
C LEU A 241 -17.35 -29.23 -4.83
N LEU A 242 -18.50 -28.56 -4.63
CA LEU A 242 -19.79 -29.20 -4.29
C LEU A 242 -20.69 -29.44 -5.51
N ASP A 243 -20.35 -28.93 -6.68
CA ASP A 243 -21.12 -29.13 -7.90
C ASP A 243 -21.01 -30.60 -8.36
N THR A 244 -21.95 -31.42 -7.92
CA THR A 244 -22.12 -32.77 -8.46
C THR A 244 -22.88 -32.64 -9.78
N GLN A 245 -22.38 -33.22 -10.88
CA GLN A 245 -23.04 -33.22 -12.19
C GLN A 245 -24.35 -34.04 -12.27
N SER A 246 -25.10 -34.13 -11.16
CA SER A 246 -26.42 -34.75 -11.13
C SER A 246 -27.47 -33.81 -11.74
N SER A 247 -28.31 -34.37 -12.60
CA SER A 247 -29.42 -33.66 -13.26
C SER A 247 -30.64 -33.45 -12.34
N ASP A 248 -30.60 -33.98 -11.11
CA ASP A 248 -31.68 -33.91 -10.13
C ASP A 248 -31.59 -32.59 -9.34
N PRO A 249 -32.55 -31.66 -9.49
CA PRO A 249 -32.52 -30.36 -8.83
C PRO A 249 -32.58 -30.45 -7.30
N THR A 250 -33.07 -31.57 -6.75
CA THR A 250 -33.14 -31.78 -5.29
C THR A 250 -31.78 -32.11 -4.67
N GLN A 251 -30.81 -32.51 -5.50
CA GLN A 251 -29.49 -32.96 -5.08
C GLN A 251 -28.42 -31.86 -5.13
N ARG A 252 -28.70 -30.74 -5.78
CA ARG A 252 -27.77 -29.62 -5.89
C ARG A 252 -27.64 -28.89 -4.55
N ILE A 253 -26.40 -28.57 -4.18
CA ILE A 253 -26.11 -27.72 -3.03
C ILE A 253 -25.86 -26.31 -3.58
N ALA A 254 -26.73 -25.37 -3.23
CA ALA A 254 -26.54 -23.97 -3.57
C ALA A 254 -25.72 -23.30 -2.46
N VAL A 255 -24.58 -22.73 -2.84
CA VAL A 255 -23.68 -22.00 -1.94
C VAL A 255 -23.66 -20.54 -2.38
N VAL A 256 -23.98 -19.63 -1.47
CA VAL A 256 -24.03 -18.18 -1.74
C VAL A 256 -23.29 -17.45 -0.63
N ALA A 257 -22.45 -16.48 -0.97
CA ALA A 257 -21.82 -15.61 0.01
C ALA A 257 -22.74 -14.43 0.38
N ASP A 258 -22.77 -14.06 1.65
CA ASP A 258 -23.17 -12.74 2.13
C ASP A 258 -21.92 -11.94 2.51
N PRO A 259 -21.44 -11.02 1.63
CA PRO A 259 -20.26 -10.20 1.92
C PRO A 259 -20.44 -9.28 3.13
N ARG A 260 -21.68 -8.89 3.47
CA ARG A 260 -21.95 -7.96 4.56
C ARG A 260 -21.73 -8.59 5.93
N SER A 261 -22.09 -9.86 6.08
CA SER A 261 -21.91 -10.62 7.32
C SER A 261 -20.67 -11.53 7.31
N ASN A 262 -19.89 -11.51 6.23
CA ASN A 262 -18.81 -12.46 5.94
C ASN A 262 -19.21 -13.90 6.25
N SER A 263 -20.39 -14.31 5.76
CA SER A 263 -20.91 -15.65 5.98
C SER A 263 -21.28 -16.32 4.67
N VAL A 264 -21.21 -17.64 4.64
CA VAL A 264 -21.59 -18.46 3.50
C VAL A 264 -22.91 -19.16 3.82
N LEU A 265 -23.91 -18.88 3.01
CA LEU A 265 -25.23 -19.48 3.05
C LEU A 265 -25.20 -20.77 2.23
N VAL A 266 -25.60 -21.87 2.86
CA VAL A 266 -25.70 -23.18 2.21
C VAL A 266 -27.16 -23.58 2.18
N ARG A 267 -27.65 -24.00 1.01
CA ARG A 267 -28.99 -24.57 0.82
C ARG A 267 -28.87 -25.94 0.14
N ALA A 268 -29.45 -26.96 0.74
CA ALA A 268 -29.49 -28.30 0.17
C ALA A 268 -30.84 -29.00 0.42
N GLY A 269 -31.22 -29.94 -0.44
CA GLY A 269 -32.42 -30.77 -0.27
C GLY A 269 -32.31 -31.85 0.82
N SER A 270 -31.17 -31.93 1.53
CA SER A 270 -31.00 -32.86 2.65
C SER A 270 -30.08 -32.30 3.74
N PRO A 271 -30.40 -32.50 5.03
CA PRO A 271 -29.56 -32.03 6.14
C PRO A 271 -28.15 -32.62 6.19
N ALA A 272 -27.96 -33.84 5.67
CA ALA A 272 -26.65 -34.48 5.60
C ALA A 272 -25.69 -33.72 4.66
N ARG A 273 -26.20 -33.22 3.53
CA ARG A 273 -25.41 -32.46 2.56
C ARG A 273 -25.08 -31.06 3.06
N THR A 274 -25.99 -30.42 3.79
CA THR A 274 -25.72 -29.14 4.46
C THR A 274 -24.55 -29.26 5.44
N ARG A 275 -24.49 -30.35 6.22
CA ARG A 275 -23.37 -30.61 7.14
C ARG A 275 -22.04 -30.85 6.41
N LEU A 276 -22.07 -31.58 5.29
CA LEU A 276 -20.88 -31.79 4.45
C LEU A 276 -20.36 -30.47 3.90
N ALA A 277 -21.25 -29.64 3.38
CA ALA A 277 -20.92 -28.31 2.89
C ALA A 277 -20.31 -27.43 3.99
N ARG A 278 -20.92 -27.43 5.18
CA ARG A 278 -20.40 -26.74 6.37
C ARG A 278 -18.99 -27.19 6.72
N ASP A 279 -18.75 -28.50 6.78
CA ASP A 279 -17.42 -29.04 7.12
C ASP A 279 -16.36 -28.63 6.08
N LEU A 280 -16.70 -28.67 4.79
CA LEU A 280 -15.79 -28.19 3.75
C LEU A 280 -15.48 -26.70 3.92
N ILE A 281 -16.50 -25.86 4.13
CA ILE A 281 -16.32 -24.42 4.35
C ILE A 281 -15.42 -24.17 5.57
N MET A 282 -15.62 -24.90 6.67
CA MET A 282 -14.76 -24.79 7.86
C MET A 282 -13.32 -25.21 7.60
N LYS A 283 -13.09 -26.24 6.76
CA LYS A 283 -11.74 -26.65 6.34
C LYS A 283 -11.07 -25.62 5.43
N LEU A 284 -11.84 -24.96 4.57
CA LEU A 284 -11.34 -23.89 3.70
C LEU A 284 -11.06 -22.58 4.46
N ASP A 285 -11.77 -22.33 5.57
CA ASP A 285 -11.56 -21.18 6.47
C ASP A 285 -10.42 -21.39 7.48
N ALA A 286 -9.64 -22.47 7.36
CA ALA A 286 -8.45 -22.67 8.17
C ALA A 286 -7.45 -21.51 7.94
N GLN A 287 -6.83 -21.02 9.03
CA GLN A 287 -5.81 -19.98 8.98
C GLN A 287 -4.64 -20.45 8.09
N GLN A 288 -4.63 -20.00 6.85
CA GLN A 288 -3.46 -20.15 6.01
C GLN A 288 -2.39 -19.23 6.60
N ASN A 289 -1.30 -19.78 7.12
CA ASN A 289 -0.08 -19.03 7.45
C ASN A 289 0.55 -18.51 6.14
N ARG A 290 -0.12 -17.60 5.45
CA ARG A 290 0.44 -16.91 4.30
C ARG A 290 1.24 -15.74 4.84
N GLY A 291 2.56 -15.79 4.62
CA GLY A 291 3.35 -14.57 4.49
C GLY A 291 2.63 -13.67 3.48
N GLY A 292 2.37 -12.42 3.86
CA GLY A 292 1.67 -11.50 2.97
C GLY A 292 2.41 -11.39 1.64
N ASN A 293 1.68 -11.15 0.55
CA ASN A 293 2.31 -10.86 -0.75
C ASN A 293 3.19 -9.60 -0.70
N LEU A 294 3.05 -8.77 0.33
CA LEU A 294 3.81 -7.54 0.52
C LEU A 294 5.00 -7.75 1.46
N HIS A 295 6.18 -7.46 0.96
CA HIS A 295 7.46 -7.60 1.65
C HIS A 295 8.18 -6.26 1.67
N VAL A 296 8.74 -5.89 2.82
CA VAL A 296 9.59 -4.70 2.96
C VAL A 296 11.04 -5.15 3.13
N VAL A 297 11.93 -4.67 2.26
CA VAL A 297 13.36 -5.00 2.30
C VAL A 297 14.16 -3.73 2.51
N TYR A 298 14.87 -3.63 3.62
CA TYR A 298 15.78 -2.51 3.89
C TYR A 298 17.10 -2.71 3.17
N MET A 299 17.54 -1.70 2.42
CA MET A 299 18.83 -1.74 1.72
C MET A 299 19.94 -1.33 2.67
N ARG A 300 21.04 -2.09 2.72
CA ARG A 300 22.17 -1.84 3.64
C ARG A 300 23.24 -0.95 3.02
N ASN A 301 23.53 -1.16 1.73
CA ASN A 301 24.63 -0.52 1.01
C ASN A 301 24.15 0.25 -0.22
N ALA A 302 23.16 -0.28 -0.94
CA ALA A 302 22.62 0.31 -2.14
C ALA A 302 21.45 1.28 -1.87
N GLN A 303 21.15 2.11 -2.87
CA GLN A 303 20.00 3.02 -2.82
C GLN A 303 18.76 2.31 -3.38
N ALA A 304 17.67 2.30 -2.62
CA ALA A 304 16.43 1.63 -2.99
C ALA A 304 15.85 2.12 -4.32
N THR A 305 15.99 3.41 -4.63
CA THR A 305 15.54 4.01 -5.91
C THR A 305 16.23 3.38 -7.11
N ARG A 306 17.57 3.29 -7.08
CA ARG A 306 18.35 2.66 -8.16
C ARG A 306 18.08 1.17 -8.31
N ILE A 307 17.89 0.45 -7.20
CA ILE A 307 17.54 -0.97 -7.26
C ILE A 307 16.13 -1.16 -7.84
N ALA A 308 15.16 -0.34 -7.46
CA ALA A 308 13.80 -0.41 -8.00
C ALA A 308 13.79 -0.19 -9.52
N GLU A 309 14.59 0.74 -10.05
CA GLU A 309 14.75 0.95 -11.49
C GLU A 309 15.30 -0.29 -12.20
N VAL A 310 16.37 -0.89 -11.67
CA VAL A 310 16.99 -2.10 -12.25
C VAL A 310 16.04 -3.30 -12.21
N LEU A 311 15.38 -3.54 -11.08
CA LEU A 311 14.41 -4.63 -10.94
C LEU A 311 13.15 -4.39 -11.76
N GLY A 312 12.70 -3.15 -11.89
CA GLY A 312 11.61 -2.75 -12.77
C GLY A 312 11.95 -3.06 -14.24
N GLY A 313 13.18 -2.77 -14.67
CA GLY A 313 13.68 -3.13 -15.98
C GLY A 313 13.72 -4.65 -16.23
N LEU A 314 14.16 -5.44 -15.24
CA LEU A 314 14.15 -6.91 -15.31
C LEU A 314 12.72 -7.46 -15.47
N LEU A 315 11.79 -6.96 -14.66
CA LEU A 315 10.41 -7.44 -14.63
C LEU A 315 9.60 -7.02 -15.87
N ALA A 316 9.87 -5.82 -16.40
CA ALA A 316 9.30 -5.35 -17.68
C ALA A 316 9.91 -6.08 -18.89
N GLY A 317 11.22 -6.36 -18.87
CA GLY A 317 11.88 -7.13 -19.91
C GLY A 317 11.37 -8.57 -20.01
N GLN A 318 10.99 -9.18 -18.88
CA GLN A 318 10.41 -10.52 -18.84
C GLN A 318 8.93 -10.55 -19.27
N ALA A 319 8.21 -9.44 -19.14
CA ALA A 319 6.84 -9.28 -19.65
C ALA A 319 6.76 -9.14 -21.19
N ASN A 320 7.88 -8.98 -21.88
CA ASN A 320 7.96 -8.83 -23.34
C ASN A 320 8.03 -10.16 -24.13
N SER A 321 7.76 -11.30 -23.48
CA SER A 321 7.61 -12.60 -24.16
C SER A 321 6.13 -12.93 -24.42
N ALA A 322 5.42 -12.05 -25.13
CA ALA A 322 4.14 -12.36 -25.76
C ALA A 322 4.01 -11.53 -27.06
N PRO A 323 4.02 -12.15 -28.25
CA PRO A 323 3.81 -11.42 -29.49
C PRO A 323 2.31 -11.21 -29.69
N GLY A 324 1.81 -9.99 -29.47
CA GLY A 324 0.43 -9.66 -29.83
C GLY A 324 -0.11 -8.36 -29.25
N ALA A 325 -0.20 -7.36 -30.13
CA ALA A 325 -1.06 -6.17 -30.09
C ALA A 325 -0.73 -5.05 -29.09
N GLY A 326 -0.61 -3.84 -29.64
CA GLY A 326 -0.22 -2.63 -28.93
C GLY A 326 -1.33 -1.95 -28.14
N ASN A 327 -0.92 -0.92 -27.39
CA ASN A 327 -1.44 0.43 -27.63
C ASN A 327 -0.65 1.46 -26.81
N GLY A 328 -0.23 2.51 -27.52
CA GLY A 328 0.07 3.81 -26.93
C GLY A 328 -1.22 4.44 -26.41
N ALA A 329 -1.09 5.09 -25.26
CA ALA A 329 -2.18 5.74 -24.56
C ALA A 329 -2.64 7.00 -25.32
N GLY A 330 -3.79 6.90 -25.99
CA GLY A 330 -4.63 8.02 -26.39
C GLY A 330 -5.77 8.17 -25.38
N ALA A 331 -5.81 9.30 -24.67
CA ALA A 331 -6.91 9.65 -23.79
C ALA A 331 -8.05 10.29 -24.59
N THR A 332 -9.25 9.73 -24.51
CA THR A 332 -10.49 10.39 -24.93
C THR A 332 -11.55 10.21 -23.85
N GLY A 333 -11.85 11.31 -23.15
CA GLY A 333 -13.07 11.53 -22.39
C GLY A 333 -14.13 12.20 -23.27
N ALA A 334 -15.38 11.80 -23.07
CA ALA A 334 -16.53 12.01 -23.93
C ALA A 334 -17.05 13.46 -24.04
N ALA A 335 -17.59 13.81 -25.22
CA ALA A 335 -18.74 14.70 -25.35
C ALA A 335 -19.52 14.41 -26.66
N GLN A 336 -20.71 13.84 -26.48
CA GLN A 336 -21.91 13.93 -27.32
C GLN A 336 -22.31 15.43 -27.43
N SER A 337 -22.84 16.06 -28.48
CA SER A 337 -23.74 15.73 -29.59
C SER A 337 -23.83 16.96 -30.50
N GLY A 338 -24.22 16.79 -31.77
CA GLY A 338 -25.05 17.80 -32.46
C GLY A 338 -24.54 18.37 -33.79
N ALA A 339 -24.89 17.67 -34.87
CA ALA A 339 -25.38 18.16 -36.16
C ALA A 339 -24.86 19.48 -36.82
N ARG A 340 -24.35 19.25 -38.05
CA ARG A 340 -24.56 19.96 -39.32
C ARG A 340 -23.66 21.16 -39.71
N PRO A 341 -23.44 21.34 -41.04
CA PRO A 341 -22.23 21.92 -41.62
C PRO A 341 -22.47 23.33 -42.20
N GLN A 342 -21.41 23.99 -42.69
CA GLN A 342 -21.33 24.75 -43.96
C GLN A 342 -20.38 25.98 -43.90
N ASN A 343 -19.60 26.16 -44.98
CA ASN A 343 -18.91 27.37 -45.44
C ASN A 343 -17.74 27.89 -44.56
N THR A 344 -16.62 28.44 -45.08
CA THR A 344 -16.27 28.97 -46.40
C THR A 344 -14.75 29.10 -46.47
N ALA A 345 -14.19 28.93 -47.67
CA ALA A 345 -12.84 29.36 -48.01
C ALA A 345 -12.71 30.90 -47.96
N GLY A 346 -11.53 31.41 -47.58
CA GLY A 346 -11.25 32.84 -47.64
C GLY A 346 -9.92 33.24 -47.00
N SER A 347 -8.92 33.39 -47.86
CA SER A 347 -7.62 34.04 -47.65
C SER A 347 -7.71 35.46 -47.06
N ASN A 348 -6.81 35.82 -46.13
CA ASN A 348 -5.79 36.88 -46.34
C ASN A 348 -5.06 37.28 -45.05
N MET A 349 -3.76 37.57 -45.26
CA MET A 349 -2.88 38.43 -44.47
C MET A 349 -3.56 39.69 -43.92
N ALA A 350 -3.26 40.07 -42.68
CA ALA A 350 -2.37 41.20 -42.36
C ALA A 350 -2.56 41.69 -40.92
N GLN A 351 -1.42 41.84 -40.23
CA GLN A 351 -1.03 43.04 -39.51
C GLN A 351 -1.83 43.49 -38.26
N GLN A 352 -1.19 43.23 -37.11
CA GLN A 352 -0.80 44.22 -36.08
C GLN A 352 -1.89 45.13 -35.52
N GLY A 353 -2.28 44.87 -34.27
CA GLY A 353 -3.05 45.79 -33.44
C GLY A 353 -3.01 45.38 -31.98
N MET A 354 -2.26 46.12 -31.17
CA MET A 354 -2.08 45.90 -29.74
C MET A 354 -3.33 46.33 -28.96
N GLY A 355 -3.83 45.47 -28.07
CA GLY A 355 -4.95 45.75 -27.17
C GLY A 355 -4.65 45.23 -25.77
N MET A 356 -4.43 46.15 -24.85
CA MET A 356 -4.22 45.90 -23.41
C MET A 356 -5.59 45.78 -22.71
N SER A 357 -5.84 44.70 -21.99
CA SER A 357 -6.81 44.66 -20.88
C SER A 357 -6.43 43.58 -19.87
N GLY A 358 -6.19 44.00 -18.64
CA GLY A 358 -5.66 43.16 -17.56
C GLY A 358 -6.64 42.12 -17.02
N GLY A 359 -6.05 41.06 -16.48
CA GLY A 359 -6.68 40.06 -15.62
C GLY A 359 -5.62 39.35 -14.82
N SER A 360 -5.60 39.56 -13.50
CA SER A 360 -4.64 39.00 -12.55
C SER A 360 -4.85 37.49 -12.34
N GLY A 361 -3.77 36.72 -12.31
CA GLY A 361 -3.78 35.32 -11.87
C GLY A 361 -2.37 34.73 -11.89
N SER A 362 -1.86 34.43 -10.72
CA SER A 362 -0.47 34.07 -10.38
C SER A 362 0.08 32.79 -11.02
N GLY A 363 1.35 32.85 -11.43
CA GLY A 363 2.32 31.80 -11.06
C GLY A 363 2.94 30.97 -12.19
N LYS A 364 4.11 31.42 -12.66
CA LYS A 364 5.22 30.65 -13.27
C LYS A 364 4.99 30.02 -14.65
N SER A 365 5.51 30.69 -15.69
CA SER A 365 6.39 30.06 -16.68
C SER A 365 7.20 31.15 -17.38
N GLY A 366 8.40 31.38 -16.86
CA GLY A 366 9.39 32.30 -17.42
C GLY A 366 10.15 31.69 -18.58
N LEU A 367 10.55 32.60 -19.47
CA LEU A 367 11.23 32.39 -20.72
C LEU A 367 12.57 31.64 -20.62
N SER A 368 12.85 30.99 -21.74
CA SER A 368 14.16 30.66 -22.31
C SER A 368 15.31 31.57 -21.90
N GLY A 369 16.32 30.95 -21.30
CA GLY A 369 17.66 31.49 -21.09
C GLY A 369 18.59 30.31 -20.89
N GLU A 370 19.32 29.98 -21.95
CA GLU A 370 20.37 28.96 -21.96
C GLU A 370 21.45 29.33 -20.94
N GLN A 371 21.51 28.60 -19.83
CA GLN A 371 22.64 28.67 -18.93
C GLN A 371 22.88 27.29 -18.31
N GLU A 372 23.99 26.71 -18.74
CA GLU A 372 24.57 25.43 -18.38
C GLU A 372 24.96 25.43 -16.89
N ARG A 373 23.96 25.32 -16.02
CA ARG A 373 24.17 24.87 -14.65
C ARG A 373 24.17 23.35 -14.69
N ILE A 374 25.29 22.75 -14.30
CA ILE A 374 25.35 21.37 -13.86
C ILE A 374 24.32 21.26 -12.72
N ALA A 375 23.13 20.81 -13.08
CA ALA A 375 22.10 20.45 -12.14
C ALA A 375 22.68 19.31 -11.31
N ARG A 376 22.95 19.58 -10.04
CA ARG A 376 22.79 18.53 -9.04
C ARG A 376 21.34 18.08 -9.23
N GLU A 377 21.15 16.90 -9.80
CA GLU A 377 19.85 16.22 -9.87
C GLU A 377 19.38 16.01 -8.44
N ASP A 378 18.81 17.06 -7.85
CA ASP A 378 17.82 16.98 -6.81
C ASP A 378 16.49 16.74 -7.51
N THR A 379 16.43 15.64 -8.28
CA THR A 379 15.17 15.01 -8.62
C THR A 379 14.62 14.57 -7.28
N GLY A 380 13.78 15.43 -6.70
CA GLY A 380 13.20 15.23 -5.39
C GLY A 380 12.80 13.78 -5.25
N SER A 381 13.24 13.18 -4.16
CA SER A 381 13.06 11.80 -3.73
C SER A 381 11.61 11.33 -3.84
N GLN A 382 11.16 11.11 -5.08
CA GLN A 382 9.86 10.63 -5.48
C GLN A 382 9.91 9.12 -5.38
N ALA A 383 8.89 8.53 -4.76
CA ALA A 383 8.77 7.08 -4.69
C ALA A 383 8.58 6.54 -6.11
N VAL A 384 9.61 5.85 -6.62
CA VAL A 384 9.55 5.19 -7.92
C VAL A 384 8.77 3.90 -7.74
N SER A 385 7.73 3.69 -8.54
CA SER A 385 6.91 2.47 -8.51
C SER A 385 6.82 1.82 -9.89
N TYR A 386 7.04 0.51 -9.94
CA TYR A 386 6.94 -0.32 -11.14
C TYR A 386 5.97 -1.46 -10.88
N SER A 387 5.13 -1.80 -11.86
CA SER A 387 4.19 -2.91 -11.77
C SER A 387 4.25 -3.73 -13.07
N ALA A 388 4.68 -4.99 -12.99
CA ALA A 388 4.76 -5.90 -14.13
C ALA A 388 4.67 -7.36 -13.67
N GLY A 389 4.10 -8.26 -14.49
CA GLY A 389 4.08 -9.70 -14.20
C GLY A 389 3.39 -10.13 -12.90
N GLY A 390 2.45 -9.34 -12.38
CA GLY A 390 1.78 -9.60 -11.10
C GLY A 390 2.60 -9.24 -9.87
N ALA A 391 3.71 -8.51 -10.04
CA ALA A 391 4.48 -7.92 -8.95
C ALA A 391 4.61 -6.41 -9.08
N THR A 392 4.59 -5.73 -7.93
CA THR A 392 4.82 -4.30 -7.82
C THR A 392 6.02 -4.04 -6.94
N ILE A 393 6.90 -3.14 -7.36
CA ILE A 393 8.13 -2.79 -6.66
C ILE A 393 8.10 -1.28 -6.49
N GLN A 394 8.17 -0.82 -5.26
CA GLN A 394 8.17 0.60 -4.91
C GLN A 394 9.36 0.92 -4.00
N ALA A 395 10.14 1.92 -4.36
CA ALA A 395 11.20 2.43 -3.49
C ALA A 395 10.68 3.52 -2.56
N ASP A 396 10.98 3.40 -1.28
CA ASP A 396 10.89 4.50 -0.32
C ASP A 396 12.29 5.09 -0.08
N PRO A 397 12.58 6.28 -0.64
CA PRO A 397 13.87 6.94 -0.45
C PRO A 397 14.08 7.45 0.98
N ALA A 398 13.02 7.72 1.76
CA ALA A 398 13.16 8.25 3.11
C ALA A 398 13.69 7.20 4.09
N THR A 399 13.22 5.96 3.96
CA THR A 399 13.69 4.82 4.77
C THR A 399 14.75 3.97 4.08
N ASN A 400 15.13 4.32 2.84
CA ASN A 400 15.98 3.51 1.96
C ASN A 400 15.54 2.03 1.91
N SER A 401 14.24 1.82 1.69
CA SER A 401 13.64 0.48 1.67
C SER A 401 12.88 0.23 0.37
N LEU A 402 12.78 -1.04 0.01
CA LEU A 402 12.06 -1.53 -1.15
C LEU A 402 10.81 -2.28 -0.69
N ILE A 403 9.65 -1.79 -1.10
CA ILE A 403 8.36 -2.42 -0.87
C ILE A 403 8.04 -3.26 -2.11
N ILE A 404 7.95 -4.58 -1.93
CA ILE A 404 7.73 -5.54 -3.00
C ILE A 404 6.42 -6.26 -2.74
N SER A 405 5.42 -6.05 -3.59
CA SER A 405 4.21 -6.86 -3.62
C SER A 405 4.38 -7.92 -4.70
N ALA A 406 4.57 -9.19 -4.35
CA ALA A 406 4.79 -10.27 -5.32
C ALA A 406 4.32 -11.62 -4.76
N PRO A 407 3.93 -12.58 -5.62
CA PRO A 407 3.78 -13.97 -5.21
C PRO A 407 5.09 -14.55 -4.67
N GLU A 408 5.01 -15.43 -3.68
CA GLU A 408 6.15 -16.02 -2.95
C GLU A 408 7.30 -16.54 -3.86
N PRO A 409 7.05 -17.28 -4.96
CA PRO A 409 8.14 -17.76 -5.80
C PRO A 409 8.94 -16.63 -6.46
N LEU A 410 8.25 -15.55 -6.88
CA LEU A 410 8.86 -14.40 -7.54
C LEU A 410 9.53 -13.46 -6.53
N TYR A 411 8.99 -13.35 -5.32
CA TYR A 411 9.68 -12.66 -4.23
C TYR A 411 11.04 -13.31 -3.92
N ARG A 412 11.11 -14.64 -3.86
CA ARG A 412 12.38 -15.36 -3.61
C ARG A 412 13.44 -15.08 -4.67
N SER A 413 13.06 -15.07 -5.95
CA SER A 413 14.00 -14.72 -7.03
C SER A 413 14.43 -13.26 -6.97
N LEU A 414 13.51 -12.33 -6.69
CA LEU A 414 13.85 -10.91 -6.50
C LEU A 414 14.78 -10.73 -5.31
N ARG A 415 14.57 -11.49 -4.23
CA ARG A 415 15.41 -11.42 -3.04
C ARG A 415 16.84 -11.86 -3.31
N GLU A 416 17.04 -12.95 -4.06
CA GLU A 416 18.39 -13.39 -4.44
C GLU A 416 19.13 -12.33 -5.26
N VAL A 417 18.44 -11.69 -6.21
CA VAL A 417 19.03 -10.59 -7.00
C VAL A 417 19.34 -9.38 -6.12
N ILE A 418 18.45 -9.02 -5.20
CA ILE A 418 18.67 -7.90 -4.26
C ILE A 418 19.90 -8.17 -3.39
N ASP A 419 20.07 -9.39 -2.87
CA ASP A 419 21.23 -9.73 -2.04
C ASP A 419 22.55 -9.66 -2.83
N GLN A 420 22.54 -9.94 -4.14
CA GLN A 420 23.70 -9.76 -5.02
C GLN A 420 23.99 -8.27 -5.35
N LEU A 421 22.95 -7.45 -5.48
CA LEU A 421 23.08 -6.02 -5.79
C LEU A 421 23.41 -5.17 -4.56
N ASP A 422 22.95 -5.56 -3.37
CA ASP A 422 23.18 -4.84 -2.10
C ASP A 422 24.55 -5.14 -1.47
N GLN A 423 25.58 -5.14 -2.31
CA GLN A 423 26.97 -5.29 -1.87
C GLN A 423 27.61 -3.94 -1.51
N ARG A 424 28.58 -3.99 -0.60
CA ARG A 424 29.35 -2.81 -0.21
C ARG A 424 30.29 -2.40 -1.35
N ARG A 425 30.06 -1.20 -1.90
CA ARG A 425 30.94 -0.62 -2.92
C ARG A 425 32.30 -0.24 -2.33
N ALA A 426 33.36 -0.57 -3.06
CA ALA A 426 34.71 -0.13 -2.71
C ALA A 426 34.87 1.38 -2.96
N GLN A 427 35.84 1.96 -2.26
CA GLN A 427 36.25 3.34 -2.43
C GLN A 427 37.63 3.39 -3.09
N VAL A 428 37.93 4.47 -3.78
CA VAL A 428 39.25 4.71 -4.39
C VAL A 428 39.79 6.02 -3.85
N LEU A 429 40.95 5.95 -3.22
CA LEU A 429 41.77 7.13 -2.91
C LEU A 429 42.69 7.37 -4.10
N VAL A 430 42.58 8.54 -4.71
CA VAL A 430 43.48 8.95 -5.78
C VAL A 430 44.42 10.01 -5.24
N GLU A 431 45.70 9.79 -5.45
CA GLU A 431 46.78 10.71 -5.13
C GLU A 431 47.41 11.16 -6.42
N SER A 432 47.43 12.47 -6.67
CA SER A 432 48.18 13.06 -7.78
C SER A 432 49.40 13.79 -7.23
N LEU A 433 50.51 13.71 -7.96
CA LEU A 433 51.76 14.35 -7.66
C LEU A 433 52.15 15.20 -8.86
N ILE A 434 52.17 16.51 -8.66
CA ILE A 434 52.52 17.48 -9.68
C ILE A 434 53.86 18.07 -9.29
N VAL A 435 54.84 17.91 -10.17
CA VAL A 435 56.20 18.41 -9.97
C VAL A 435 56.49 19.39 -11.10
N GLU A 436 56.74 20.65 -10.75
CA GLU A 436 57.19 21.68 -11.69
C GLU A 436 58.53 22.24 -11.20
N VAL A 437 59.56 22.14 -12.03
CA VAL A 437 60.88 22.73 -11.77
C VAL A 437 61.16 23.72 -12.89
N SER A 438 61.31 24.99 -12.55
CA SER A 438 61.70 26.04 -13.50
C SER A 438 63.00 26.70 -13.10
N GLU A 439 63.83 26.97 -14.11
CA GLU A 439 65.13 27.60 -13.99
C GLU A 439 65.23 28.71 -15.03
N GLU A 440 65.40 29.95 -14.58
CA GLU A 440 65.63 31.13 -15.41
C GLU A 440 67.05 31.65 -15.17
N LYS A 441 67.83 31.75 -16.24
CA LYS A 441 69.17 32.35 -16.24
C LYS A 441 69.19 33.48 -17.25
N ALA A 442 69.39 34.71 -16.80
CA ALA A 442 69.58 35.87 -17.65
C ALA A 442 70.93 36.54 -17.37
N ALA A 443 71.60 37.01 -18.42
CA ALA A 443 72.82 37.78 -18.33
C ALA A 443 72.76 38.90 -19.37
N GLU A 444 73.06 40.12 -18.94
CA GLU A 444 73.19 41.29 -19.80
C GLU A 444 74.53 41.97 -19.58
N PHE A 445 75.12 42.45 -20.67
CA PHE A 445 76.35 43.22 -20.64
C PHE A 445 76.38 44.22 -21.79
N GLY A 446 76.73 45.47 -21.51
CA GLY A 446 77.10 46.43 -22.54
C GLY A 446 77.52 47.79 -21.99
N ILE A 447 77.97 48.64 -22.90
CA ILE A 447 78.57 49.95 -22.58
C ILE A 447 77.90 51.03 -23.43
N GLN A 448 77.42 52.09 -22.79
CA GLN A 448 76.93 53.31 -23.42
C GLN A 448 77.99 54.40 -23.37
N TRP A 449 78.06 55.17 -24.46
CA TRP A 449 78.83 56.40 -24.53
C TRP A 449 77.86 57.56 -24.76
N MET A 450 77.92 58.62 -23.95
CA MET A 450 77.11 59.81 -24.18
C MET A 450 77.98 61.06 -24.12
N THR A 451 77.93 61.89 -25.17
CA THR A 451 78.66 63.16 -25.24
C THR A 451 77.72 64.34 -25.50
N GLY A 452 77.83 65.39 -24.69
CA GLY A 452 77.10 66.67 -24.84
C GLY A 452 75.68 66.69 -24.29
N ALA A 453 75.48 67.31 -23.12
CA ALA A 453 74.17 67.67 -22.58
C ALA A 453 73.78 69.10 -23.03
N GLY A 454 73.43 69.26 -24.31
CA GLY A 454 72.87 70.51 -24.84
C GLY A 454 71.35 70.56 -24.69
N ASN A 455 70.81 71.72 -24.29
CA ASN A 455 69.39 72.00 -24.14
C ASN A 455 68.58 71.59 -25.39
N ILE A 456 67.73 70.56 -25.27
CA ILE A 456 66.97 69.97 -26.40
C ILE A 456 65.91 70.91 -26.97
N ASN A 457 65.54 72.00 -26.28
CA ASN A 457 64.53 72.94 -26.77
C ASN A 457 65.04 73.95 -27.83
N SER A 458 66.31 73.90 -28.24
CA SER A 458 66.84 74.78 -29.29
C SER A 458 67.79 74.09 -30.29
N GLY A 459 67.44 72.88 -30.75
CA GLY A 459 68.11 72.26 -31.91
C GLY A 459 69.58 71.90 -31.73
N GLY A 460 70.07 71.73 -30.49
CA GLY A 460 71.43 71.26 -30.21
C GLY A 460 71.56 69.73 -30.40
N THR A 461 72.61 69.30 -31.11
CA THR A 461 72.89 67.88 -31.38
C THR A 461 73.58 67.21 -30.18
N SER A 462 72.86 66.42 -29.40
CA SER A 462 73.47 65.47 -28.45
C SER A 462 73.85 64.20 -29.20
N PHE A 463 75.07 63.70 -29.00
CA PHE A 463 75.55 62.48 -29.64
C PHE A 463 75.59 61.35 -28.60
N ILE A 464 74.70 60.37 -28.78
CA ILE A 464 74.73 59.10 -28.05
C ILE A 464 75.49 58.10 -28.93
N GLY A 465 76.63 57.61 -28.43
CA GLY A 465 77.47 56.61 -29.08
C GLY A 465 77.31 55.24 -28.41
N GLY A 466 77.31 54.17 -29.19
CA GLY A 466 77.00 52.83 -28.69
C GLY A 466 75.51 52.50 -28.71
N THR A 467 75.12 51.46 -28.00
CA THR A 467 73.77 50.89 -28.03
C THR A 467 72.90 51.47 -26.91
N ASN A 468 71.66 51.84 -27.23
CA ASN A 468 70.73 52.41 -26.25
C ASN A 468 70.29 51.33 -25.23
N LEU A 469 70.56 51.53 -23.93
CA LEU A 469 70.36 50.55 -22.86
C LEU A 469 68.92 50.38 -22.35
N GLY A 470 67.91 50.69 -23.19
CA GLY A 470 66.49 50.36 -22.97
C GLY A 470 65.97 50.51 -21.53
N GLY A 471 65.43 51.67 -21.19
CA GLY A 471 64.59 51.86 -19.99
C GLY A 471 65.15 52.74 -18.87
N SER A 472 66.46 53.01 -18.83
CA SER A 472 67.06 54.07 -18.01
C SER A 472 68.50 54.26 -18.46
N GLY A 473 68.67 54.98 -19.57
CA GLY A 473 69.93 55.57 -19.97
C GLY A 473 69.88 57.06 -19.68
N ILE A 474 71.00 57.75 -19.77
CA ILE A 474 71.04 59.22 -19.62
C ILE A 474 70.24 59.82 -20.79
N THR A 475 68.95 60.10 -20.58
CA THR A 475 68.06 60.69 -21.59
C THR A 475 68.24 62.20 -21.61
N GLY A 476 68.40 62.80 -22.78
CA GLY A 476 68.75 64.22 -22.91
C GLY A 476 67.67 65.25 -22.51
N THR A 477 66.51 64.83 -21.99
CA THR A 477 65.40 65.70 -21.57
C THR A 477 65.31 65.83 -20.04
N GLY A 478 66.26 66.53 -19.39
CA GLY A 478 66.12 67.00 -18.00
C GLY A 478 67.36 66.79 -17.10
N PRO A 479 67.59 67.66 -16.08
CA PRO A 479 68.89 67.75 -15.40
C PRO A 479 69.08 66.73 -14.26
N THR A 480 70.26 66.10 -14.24
CA THR A 480 71.03 65.67 -13.05
C THR A 480 70.58 64.51 -12.14
N SER A 481 69.51 63.75 -12.40
CA SER A 481 69.18 62.62 -11.52
C SER A 481 69.49 61.23 -12.11
N ILE A 482 70.42 60.52 -11.46
CA ILE A 482 70.59 59.05 -11.54
C ILE A 482 69.53 58.40 -10.62
N ASP A 483 68.24 58.69 -10.83
CA ASP A 483 67.20 58.29 -9.85
C ASP A 483 66.60 56.90 -10.10
N THR A 484 67.05 56.19 -11.13
CA THR A 484 66.61 54.81 -11.40
C THR A 484 67.74 53.98 -11.98
N LEU A 485 68.82 53.76 -11.20
CA LEU A 485 69.73 52.65 -11.50
C LEU A 485 68.93 51.36 -11.34
N ALA A 486 68.59 50.74 -12.46
CA ALA A 486 68.01 49.40 -12.46
C ALA A 486 68.92 48.45 -11.69
N ASN A 487 68.34 47.44 -11.04
CA ASN A 487 69.07 46.43 -10.28
C ASN A 487 70.19 45.81 -11.15
N GLY A 488 71.45 45.91 -10.72
CA GLY A 488 72.62 45.46 -11.48
C GLY A 488 73.85 46.33 -11.21
N LEU A 489 75.03 45.90 -11.67
CA LEU A 489 76.24 46.73 -11.60
C LEU A 489 76.21 47.75 -12.74
N SER A 490 75.97 49.00 -12.39
CA SER A 490 76.02 50.14 -13.30
C SER A 490 77.17 51.05 -12.89
N LEU A 491 78.21 51.12 -13.73
CA LEU A 491 79.40 51.94 -13.51
C LEU A 491 79.34 53.10 -14.49
N GLY A 492 79.01 54.28 -13.96
CA GLY A 492 78.94 55.53 -14.70
C GLY A 492 80.12 56.45 -14.37
N VAL A 493 80.87 56.92 -15.37
CA VAL A 493 81.85 58.01 -15.20
C VAL A 493 81.26 59.25 -15.84
N VAL A 494 80.84 60.22 -15.03
CA VAL A 494 80.32 61.52 -15.47
C VAL A 494 81.40 62.57 -15.23
N LYS A 495 82.00 63.12 -16.29
CA LYS A 495 83.17 64.00 -16.15
C LYS A 495 82.83 65.49 -16.31
N GLY A 496 82.33 66.08 -15.21
CA GLY A 496 82.42 67.52 -14.94
C GLY A 496 81.73 68.46 -15.92
N THR A 497 81.71 69.73 -15.55
CA THR A 497 81.06 70.83 -16.25
C THR A 497 82.05 71.58 -17.15
N VAL A 498 81.65 71.89 -18.39
CA VAL A 498 82.34 72.75 -19.34
C VAL A 498 81.53 74.04 -19.43
N ASP A 499 82.09 75.14 -18.93
CA ASP A 499 81.52 76.48 -19.08
C ASP A 499 81.77 76.99 -20.50
N VAL A 500 80.68 77.24 -21.23
CA VAL A 500 80.73 77.97 -22.50
C VAL A 500 79.80 79.16 -22.38
N LEU A 501 80.38 80.36 -22.33
CA LEU A 501 79.67 81.64 -22.29
C LEU A 501 78.79 81.86 -21.04
N GLY A 502 79.19 81.38 -19.87
CA GLY A 502 78.52 81.65 -18.58
C GLY A 502 77.48 80.61 -18.17
N ASN A 503 77.34 79.53 -18.95
CA ASN A 503 76.47 78.39 -18.62
C ASN A 503 77.30 77.11 -18.56
N GLU A 504 77.31 76.50 -17.37
CA GLU A 504 78.00 75.25 -17.06
C GLU A 504 77.28 74.04 -17.71
N ILE A 505 77.94 73.28 -18.60
CA ILE A 505 77.38 72.08 -19.26
C ILE A 505 78.19 70.80 -18.97
N ILE A 506 77.57 69.72 -18.48
CA ILE A 506 78.26 68.46 -18.15
C ILE A 506 78.65 67.67 -19.43
N ASN A 507 79.90 67.16 -19.52
CA ASN A 507 80.43 66.41 -20.68
C ASN A 507 80.96 64.98 -20.34
N LEU A 508 80.82 64.10 -21.34
CA LEU A 508 81.14 62.67 -21.47
C LEU A 508 80.77 61.77 -20.28
N GLY A 509 79.61 61.11 -20.41
CA GLY A 509 79.14 60.04 -19.54
C GLY A 509 79.35 58.67 -20.18
N VAL A 510 80.27 57.86 -19.67
CA VAL A 510 80.37 56.42 -20.02
C VAL A 510 79.54 55.64 -19.01
N LEU A 511 78.69 54.73 -19.47
CA LEU A 511 77.88 53.86 -18.62
C LEU A 511 78.10 52.40 -19.00
N ALA A 512 78.81 51.65 -18.16
CA ALA A 512 78.91 50.20 -18.28
C ALA A 512 77.84 49.53 -17.42
N ARG A 513 77.10 48.58 -17.99
CA ARG A 513 76.08 47.79 -17.29
C ARG A 513 76.37 46.31 -17.40
N ALA A 514 76.34 45.62 -16.27
CA ALA A 514 76.41 44.18 -16.18
C ALA A 514 75.39 43.67 -15.15
N MET A 515 74.56 42.71 -15.53
CA MET A 515 73.64 42.04 -14.61
C MET A 515 73.55 40.57 -14.98
N GLN A 516 73.55 39.72 -13.96
CA GLN A 516 73.22 38.31 -14.07
C GLN A 516 72.09 38.01 -13.10
N ASN A 517 70.99 37.47 -13.62
CA ASN A 517 69.84 37.05 -12.84
C ASN A 517 69.70 35.53 -12.91
N THR A 518 69.50 34.88 -11.77
CA THR A 518 69.26 33.45 -11.65
C THR A 518 68.03 33.22 -10.78
N GLY A 519 66.96 32.71 -11.38
CA GLY A 519 65.74 32.31 -10.69
C GLY A 519 65.57 30.80 -10.75
N GLU A 520 65.34 30.17 -9.60
CA GLU A 520 65.00 28.75 -9.50
C GLU A 520 63.68 28.64 -8.75
N ALA A 521 62.75 27.84 -9.27
CA ALA A 521 61.52 27.51 -8.58
C ALA A 521 61.25 26.00 -8.66
N ASN A 522 60.80 25.44 -7.54
CA ASN A 522 60.39 24.05 -7.43
C ASN A 522 59.02 24.00 -6.75
N ILE A 523 58.03 23.46 -7.45
CA ILE A 523 56.66 23.36 -7.01
C ILE A 523 56.31 21.87 -6.91
N LEU A 524 55.92 21.46 -5.71
CA LEU A 524 55.43 20.11 -5.42
C LEU A 524 54.00 20.21 -4.89
N SER A 525 53.02 19.75 -5.68
CA SER A 525 51.62 19.72 -5.26
C SER A 525 51.13 18.28 -5.17
N THR A 526 50.52 17.90 -4.05
CA THR A 526 50.00 16.54 -3.81
C THR A 526 48.50 16.52 -3.50
N PRO A 527 47.61 16.87 -4.44
CA PRO A 527 46.18 16.76 -4.21
C PRO A 527 45.77 15.30 -4.04
N ASN A 528 44.89 15.03 -3.07
CA ASN A 528 44.31 13.72 -2.83
C ASN A 528 42.79 13.79 -2.75
N LEU A 529 42.12 12.72 -3.19
CA LEU A 529 40.66 12.65 -3.20
C LEU A 529 40.19 11.21 -3.01
N LEU A 530 39.26 10.99 -2.08
CA LEU A 530 38.63 9.70 -1.83
C LEU A 530 37.20 9.72 -2.40
N THR A 531 36.85 8.75 -3.23
CA THR A 531 35.51 8.65 -3.84
C THR A 531 35.01 7.22 -3.81
N LEU A 532 33.70 7.03 -4.01
CA LEU A 532 33.14 5.71 -4.27
C LEU A 532 33.48 5.29 -5.70
N ASP A 533 33.67 3.98 -5.90
CA ASP A 533 33.77 3.39 -7.24
C ASP A 533 32.58 3.81 -8.11
N ASN A 534 32.81 4.16 -9.38
CA ASN A 534 31.82 4.68 -10.33
C ASN A 534 31.18 6.03 -9.96
N GLN A 535 31.74 6.79 -9.01
CA GLN A 535 31.25 8.11 -8.64
C GLN A 535 32.31 9.19 -8.87
N SER A 536 31.94 10.22 -9.63
CA SER A 536 32.79 11.38 -9.86
C SER A 536 32.97 12.19 -8.59
N ALA A 537 34.18 12.70 -8.38
CA ALA A 537 34.41 13.74 -7.39
C ALA A 537 35.43 14.76 -7.90
N SER A 538 35.31 15.97 -7.38
CA SER A 538 36.18 17.07 -7.75
C SER A 538 36.69 17.81 -6.51
N ILE A 539 37.93 18.27 -6.57
CA ILE A 539 38.53 19.20 -5.61
C ILE A 539 39.02 20.44 -6.37
N LEU A 540 38.71 21.61 -5.84
CA LEU A 540 39.18 22.90 -6.35
C LEU A 540 39.89 23.65 -5.22
N VAL A 541 41.14 24.02 -5.45
CA VAL A 541 41.97 24.80 -4.53
C VAL A 541 42.49 26.01 -5.30
N GLY A 542 41.96 27.18 -5.02
CA GLY A 542 42.23 28.35 -5.84
C GLY A 542 41.59 29.63 -5.30
N LYS A 543 41.56 30.65 -6.16
CA LYS A 543 40.93 31.94 -5.93
C LYS A 543 39.91 32.16 -7.04
N THR A 544 38.75 32.72 -6.73
CA THR A 544 37.82 33.20 -7.75
C THR A 544 38.20 34.63 -8.13
N VAL A 545 38.58 34.86 -9.38
CA VAL A 545 38.99 36.18 -9.87
C VAL A 545 37.98 36.77 -10.85
N PRO A 546 37.79 38.10 -10.84
CA PRO A 546 36.90 38.77 -11.78
C PRO A 546 37.59 39.01 -13.13
N PHE A 547 36.95 38.61 -14.22
CA PHE A 547 37.30 38.94 -15.60
C PHE A 547 36.31 39.95 -16.18
N VAL A 548 36.80 41.02 -16.78
CA VAL A 548 35.95 42.02 -17.45
C VAL A 548 35.62 41.51 -18.85
N THR A 549 34.36 41.14 -19.11
CA THR A 549 33.91 40.58 -20.39
C THR A 549 33.37 41.62 -21.37
N GLY A 550 33.09 42.84 -20.89
CA GLY A 550 32.69 43.95 -21.73
C GLY A 550 32.84 45.29 -21.01
N GLN A 551 33.14 46.34 -21.76
CA GLN A 551 33.14 47.73 -21.28
C GLN A 551 32.38 48.62 -22.25
N TYR A 552 31.51 49.49 -21.74
CA TYR A 552 30.87 50.53 -22.54
C TYR A 552 31.08 51.90 -21.88
N VAL A 553 31.59 52.85 -22.68
CA VAL A 553 31.77 54.24 -22.27
C VAL A 553 30.53 55.04 -22.69
N THR A 554 29.73 55.49 -21.73
CA THR A 554 28.74 56.55 -21.98
C THR A 554 29.48 57.88 -21.96
N SER A 555 29.79 58.44 -23.13
CA SER A 555 30.40 59.77 -23.24
C SER A 555 29.43 60.84 -22.74
N GLY A 556 29.54 61.21 -21.47
CA GLY A 556 28.91 62.42 -20.92
C GLY A 556 29.68 63.67 -21.38
N SER A 557 28.98 64.75 -21.67
CA SER A 557 29.48 65.99 -22.30
C SER A 557 30.59 66.76 -21.54
N ASN A 558 31.15 66.22 -20.46
CA ASN A 558 32.13 66.88 -19.57
C ASN A 558 33.36 66.02 -19.25
N GLY A 559 33.91 65.27 -20.21
CA GLY A 559 35.29 64.74 -20.16
C GLY A 559 35.61 63.69 -19.07
N SER A 560 34.69 63.37 -18.15
CA SER A 560 34.80 62.27 -17.21
C SER A 560 34.14 61.03 -17.79
N SER A 561 34.96 60.16 -18.39
CA SER A 561 34.53 58.87 -18.93
C SER A 561 34.77 57.80 -17.87
N ASN A 562 33.70 57.36 -17.19
CA ASN A 562 33.75 56.21 -16.30
C ASN A 562 33.11 55.01 -17.02
N PRO A 563 33.88 54.07 -17.58
CA PRO A 563 33.34 52.94 -18.32
C PRO A 563 32.54 52.02 -17.40
N PHE A 564 31.32 51.66 -17.81
CA PHE A 564 30.59 50.56 -17.18
C PHE A 564 31.22 49.25 -17.64
N GLN A 565 31.69 48.43 -16.70
CA GLN A 565 32.33 47.14 -16.96
C GLN A 565 31.42 45.99 -16.50
N THR A 566 31.24 44.98 -17.36
CA THR A 566 30.59 43.71 -16.99
C THR A 566 31.66 42.74 -16.52
N ILE A 567 31.46 42.14 -15.34
CA ILE A 567 32.42 41.26 -14.68
C ILE A 567 31.86 39.85 -14.59
N GLU A 568 32.59 38.88 -15.14
CA GLU A 568 32.41 37.45 -14.95
C GLU A 568 33.41 36.95 -13.89
N ARG A 569 33.05 35.93 -13.10
CA ARG A 569 33.94 35.37 -12.07
C ARG A 569 34.37 33.97 -12.49
N GLU A 570 35.67 33.75 -12.60
CA GLU A 570 36.25 32.46 -12.96
C GLU A 570 37.22 31.99 -11.86
N ASP A 571 37.23 30.68 -11.62
CA ASP A 571 38.09 30.07 -10.62
C ASP A 571 39.48 29.78 -11.21
N VAL A 572 40.51 30.33 -10.58
CA VAL A 572 41.91 30.07 -10.92
C VAL A 572 42.60 29.30 -9.80
N GLY A 573 43.28 28.22 -10.13
CA GLY A 573 43.98 27.36 -9.17
C GLY A 573 44.10 25.92 -9.64
N LEU A 574 44.26 25.01 -8.69
CA LEU A 574 44.31 23.58 -8.93
C LEU A 574 42.88 23.02 -8.90
N LYS A 575 42.43 22.45 -10.03
CA LYS A 575 41.17 21.72 -10.14
C LYS A 575 41.48 20.29 -10.56
N LEU A 576 41.02 19.32 -9.78
CA LEU A 576 41.12 17.90 -10.09
C LEU A 576 39.72 17.31 -10.05
N ASN A 577 39.27 16.75 -11.16
CA ASN A 577 38.04 16.00 -11.30
C ASN A 577 38.38 14.57 -11.73
N ILE A 578 37.84 13.59 -11.03
CA ILE A 578 38.12 12.18 -11.28
C ILE A 578 36.84 11.35 -11.22
N ARG A 579 36.77 10.33 -12.05
CA ARG A 579 35.76 9.26 -11.97
C ARG A 579 36.46 7.91 -12.01
N PRO A 580 36.61 7.22 -10.86
CA PRO A 580 37.18 5.90 -10.83
C PRO A 580 36.17 4.81 -11.19
N GLN A 581 36.66 3.76 -11.81
CA GLN A 581 35.97 2.50 -12.05
C GLN A 581 36.93 1.34 -11.75
N ILE A 582 36.56 0.47 -10.84
CA ILE A 582 37.34 -0.72 -10.49
C ILE A 582 36.96 -1.86 -11.44
N SER A 583 37.96 -2.48 -12.07
CA SER A 583 37.79 -3.71 -12.83
C SER A 583 37.83 -4.95 -11.91
N GLU A 584 37.26 -6.07 -12.37
CA GLU A 584 37.31 -7.36 -11.66
C GLU A 584 38.75 -7.79 -11.32
N GLY A 585 39.72 -7.46 -12.18
CA GLY A 585 41.14 -7.75 -11.98
C GLY A 585 41.84 -6.89 -10.92
N GLY A 586 41.14 -5.91 -10.31
CA GLY A 586 41.69 -4.99 -9.32
C GLY A 586 42.39 -3.76 -9.91
N ALA A 587 42.52 -3.67 -11.23
CA ALA A 587 42.94 -2.45 -11.90
C ALA A 587 41.84 -1.38 -11.84
N VAL A 588 42.24 -0.13 -11.70
CA VAL A 588 41.38 1.04 -11.63
C VAL A 588 41.47 1.81 -12.95
N LYS A 589 40.37 1.89 -13.68
CA LYS A 589 40.19 2.83 -14.77
C LYS A 589 39.81 4.19 -14.17
N LEU A 590 40.49 5.25 -14.58
CA LEU A 590 40.26 6.61 -14.10
C LEU A 590 40.03 7.53 -15.30
N ASP A 591 38.88 8.18 -15.33
CA ASP A 591 38.67 9.35 -16.18
C ASP A 591 39.04 10.60 -15.37
N ILE A 592 40.03 11.36 -15.84
CA ILE A 592 40.68 12.42 -15.08
C ILE A 592 40.68 13.70 -15.91
N TYR A 593 40.18 14.77 -15.30
CA TYR A 593 40.39 16.15 -15.74
C TYR A 593 41.16 16.90 -14.66
N GLN A 594 42.39 17.28 -14.97
CA GLN A 594 43.26 18.05 -14.07
C GLN A 594 43.60 19.38 -14.73
N GLU A 595 43.48 20.46 -13.97
CA GLU A 595 43.84 21.81 -14.38
C GLU A 595 44.65 22.49 -13.28
N VAL A 596 45.70 23.20 -13.68
CA VAL A 596 46.47 24.10 -12.84
C VAL A 596 46.49 25.45 -13.54
N SER A 597 45.90 26.46 -12.89
CA SER A 597 45.92 27.83 -13.36
C SER A 597 46.51 28.79 -12.34
N SER A 598 47.26 29.77 -12.83
CA SER A 598 47.87 30.83 -12.03
C SER A 598 47.72 32.18 -12.72
N ILE A 599 47.74 33.25 -11.94
CA ILE A 599 47.65 34.62 -12.47
C ILE A 599 49.06 35.11 -12.84
N ASP A 600 49.23 35.70 -14.02
CA ASP A 600 50.45 36.42 -14.40
C ASP A 600 50.27 37.91 -14.05
N GLU A 601 50.71 38.29 -12.84
CA GLU A 601 50.60 39.66 -12.34
C GLU A 601 51.43 40.67 -13.16
N THR A 602 52.49 40.21 -13.85
CA THR A 602 53.40 41.11 -14.60
C THR A 602 52.80 41.58 -15.93
N ARG A 603 51.94 40.75 -16.54
CA ARG A 603 51.22 41.07 -17.78
C ARG A 603 49.81 41.59 -17.54
N SER A 604 49.30 41.44 -16.33
CA SER A 604 47.98 41.92 -15.93
C SER A 604 48.01 43.45 -15.75
N SER A 605 47.08 44.15 -16.40
CA SER A 605 46.93 45.60 -16.27
C SER A 605 45.45 45.96 -16.16
N PRO A 606 45.08 47.01 -15.40
CA PRO A 606 43.69 47.46 -15.30
C PRO A 606 43.04 47.80 -16.65
N THR A 607 43.83 48.03 -17.71
CA THR A 607 43.33 48.34 -19.06
C THR A 607 43.13 47.10 -19.95
N THR A 608 43.96 46.06 -19.80
CA THR A 608 43.92 44.81 -20.60
C THR A 608 43.29 43.62 -19.88
N GLY A 609 42.98 43.75 -18.59
CA GLY A 609 42.44 42.67 -17.76
C GLY A 609 43.53 41.80 -17.14
N ILE A 610 43.09 40.78 -16.41
CA ILE A 610 43.95 39.81 -15.74
C ILE A 610 44.34 38.72 -16.75
N VAL A 611 45.64 38.40 -16.86
CA VAL A 611 46.14 37.30 -17.69
C VAL A 611 46.40 36.08 -16.82
N THR A 612 45.99 34.90 -17.27
CA THR A 612 46.20 33.63 -16.55
C THR A 612 47.00 32.63 -17.37
N ASN A 613 47.90 31.91 -16.71
CA ASN A 613 48.56 30.73 -17.25
C ASN A 613 47.70 29.52 -16.89
N LYS A 614 47.34 28.70 -17.88
CA LYS A 614 46.51 27.50 -17.68
C LYS A 614 47.19 26.27 -18.26
N ARG A 615 47.29 25.22 -17.45
CA ARG A 615 47.81 23.90 -17.83
C ARG A 615 46.75 22.88 -17.51
N ALA A 616 46.28 22.13 -18.50
CA ALA A 616 45.20 21.17 -18.33
C ALA A 616 45.52 19.81 -18.99
N ILE A 617 45.06 18.74 -18.37
CA ILE A 617 45.17 17.35 -18.83
C ILE A 617 43.79 16.71 -18.71
N ASP A 618 43.26 16.19 -19.81
CA ASP A 618 42.03 15.39 -19.85
C ASP A 618 42.37 14.03 -20.46
N THR A 619 42.26 12.96 -19.67
CA THR A 619 42.68 11.62 -20.10
C THR A 619 41.94 10.51 -19.35
N SER A 620 41.90 9.32 -19.95
CA SER A 620 41.41 8.10 -19.33
C SER A 620 42.54 7.08 -19.29
N VAL A 621 42.87 6.58 -18.10
CA VAL A 621 43.99 5.64 -17.88
C VAL A 621 43.55 4.43 -17.06
N LEU A 622 44.18 3.28 -17.29
CA LEU A 622 43.99 2.07 -16.50
C LEU A 622 45.28 1.79 -15.73
N ILE A 623 45.17 1.67 -14.41
CA ILE A 623 46.32 1.58 -13.49
C ILE A 623 46.03 0.51 -12.45
N ASP A 624 47.01 -0.30 -12.07
CA ASP A 624 46.84 -1.24 -10.96
C ASP A 624 46.78 -0.55 -9.59
N ASP A 625 46.16 -1.20 -8.60
CA ASP A 625 46.09 -0.72 -7.22
C ASP A 625 47.48 -0.43 -6.62
N GLY A 626 47.70 0.79 -6.13
CA GLY A 626 48.93 1.24 -5.49
C GLY A 626 50.10 1.54 -6.44
N GLN A 627 49.98 1.29 -7.73
CA GLN A 627 51.01 1.66 -8.71
C GLN A 627 50.96 3.15 -9.02
N ILE A 628 52.12 3.71 -9.36
CA ILE A 628 52.23 5.10 -9.82
C ILE A 628 52.41 5.10 -11.33
N ILE A 629 51.62 5.91 -12.02
CA ILE A 629 51.74 6.15 -13.47
C ILE A 629 52.08 7.62 -13.71
N VAL A 630 52.78 7.89 -14.81
CA VAL A 630 52.94 9.25 -15.33
C VAL A 630 51.75 9.54 -16.24
N LEU A 631 50.92 10.53 -15.89
CA LEU A 631 49.80 10.98 -16.73
C LEU A 631 50.29 11.79 -17.92
N GLY A 632 51.33 12.61 -17.71
CA GLY A 632 51.91 13.46 -18.73
C GLY A 632 53.01 14.36 -18.18
N GLY A 633 53.62 15.14 -19.07
CA GLY A 633 54.65 16.12 -18.71
C GLY A 633 55.01 17.04 -19.88
N LEU A 634 55.67 18.14 -19.56
CA LEU A 634 56.21 19.11 -20.51
C LEU A 634 57.65 19.42 -20.14
N LEU A 635 58.56 19.35 -21.11
CA LEU A 635 59.92 19.85 -20.98
C LEU A 635 60.11 20.95 -22.00
N GLU A 636 60.36 22.16 -21.52
CA GLU A 636 60.58 23.36 -22.33
C GLU A 636 61.96 23.92 -22.02
N ASP A 637 62.75 24.25 -23.05
CA ASP A 637 64.02 24.95 -22.93
C ASP A 637 64.06 26.02 -24.01
N SER A 638 63.91 27.27 -23.60
CA SER A 638 63.89 28.43 -24.49
C SER A 638 65.12 29.28 -24.24
N VAL A 639 65.84 29.60 -25.32
CA VAL A 639 67.03 30.44 -25.30
C VAL A 639 66.78 31.65 -26.19
N SER A 640 66.79 32.84 -25.60
CA SER A 640 66.70 34.13 -26.29
C SER A 640 68.05 34.83 -26.22
N LEU A 641 68.60 35.17 -27.38
CA LEU A 641 69.79 35.99 -27.52
C LEU A 641 69.41 37.26 -28.27
N SER A 642 69.61 38.41 -27.63
CA SER A 642 69.51 39.73 -28.26
C SER A 642 70.89 40.36 -28.25
N SER A 643 71.32 40.91 -29.37
CA SER A 643 72.59 41.64 -29.48
C SER A 643 72.36 42.88 -30.31
N ASP A 644 72.35 44.03 -29.66
CA ASP A 644 72.39 45.31 -30.34
C ASP A 644 73.86 45.70 -30.52
N SER A 645 74.24 46.24 -31.68
CA SER A 645 75.61 46.69 -31.90
C SER A 645 75.70 47.81 -32.93
N VAL A 646 76.74 48.63 -32.83
CA VAL A 646 77.04 49.64 -33.85
C VAL A 646 77.58 48.94 -35.10
N PRO A 647 76.97 49.15 -36.30
CA PRO A 647 77.47 48.57 -37.54
C PRO A 647 78.94 48.92 -37.79
N GLY A 648 79.78 47.93 -38.10
CA GLY A 648 81.22 48.09 -38.32
C GLY A 648 82.08 48.03 -37.04
N LEU A 649 81.81 48.87 -36.04
CA LEU A 649 82.61 48.92 -34.80
C LEU A 649 82.32 47.75 -33.84
N GLY A 650 81.10 47.22 -33.85
CA GLY A 650 80.70 46.09 -33.00
C GLY A 650 81.30 44.73 -33.40
N SER A 651 81.78 44.59 -34.65
CA SER A 651 82.33 43.32 -35.16
C SER A 651 83.84 43.17 -34.97
N ILE A 652 84.54 44.19 -34.45
CA ILE A 652 85.98 44.12 -34.19
C ILE A 652 86.23 43.15 -33.02
N PRO A 653 87.11 42.15 -33.16
CA PRO A 653 87.46 41.26 -32.06
C PRO A 653 88.05 42.07 -30.89
N VAL A 654 87.67 41.72 -29.65
CA VAL A 654 88.08 42.38 -28.39
C VAL A 654 87.51 43.80 -28.21
N LEU A 655 87.67 44.71 -29.17
CA LEU A 655 87.21 46.11 -29.07
C LEU A 655 85.70 46.27 -29.34
N GLY A 656 85.07 45.37 -30.09
CA GLY A 656 83.65 45.41 -30.38
C GLY A 656 82.75 45.22 -29.16
N ALA A 657 83.28 44.64 -28.07
CA ALA A 657 82.58 44.52 -26.79
C ALA A 657 82.24 45.89 -26.16
N LEU A 658 82.97 46.96 -26.53
CA LEU A 658 82.69 48.33 -26.10
C LEU A 658 81.54 49.00 -26.88
N PHE A 659 81.09 48.39 -27.98
CA PHE A 659 80.11 48.94 -28.93
C PHE A 659 78.91 48.02 -29.17
N ARG A 660 78.68 47.05 -28.28
CA ARG A 660 77.54 46.14 -28.32
C ARG A 660 76.85 46.02 -26.96
N TYR A 661 75.58 45.64 -26.98
CA TYR A 661 74.78 45.29 -25.83
C TYR A 661 74.21 43.89 -26.05
N ASP A 662 74.73 42.94 -25.30
CA ASP A 662 74.33 41.54 -25.37
C ASP A 662 73.37 41.23 -24.21
N THR A 663 72.21 40.68 -24.54
CA THR A 663 71.27 40.09 -23.57
C THR A 663 71.09 38.62 -23.91
N ARG A 664 71.34 37.74 -22.93
CA ARG A 664 71.14 36.29 -23.04
C ARG A 664 70.16 35.85 -21.96
N LYS A 665 69.09 35.18 -22.35
CA LYS A 665 68.11 34.61 -21.43
C LYS A 665 67.87 33.16 -21.79
N ARG A 666 67.96 32.25 -20.81
CA ARG A 666 67.59 30.85 -20.92
C ARG A 666 66.55 30.53 -19.86
N THR A 667 65.42 29.98 -20.28
CA THR A 667 64.34 29.53 -19.40
C THR A 667 64.09 28.06 -19.65
N LYS A 668 64.24 27.24 -18.61
CA LYS A 668 63.99 25.81 -18.66
C LYS A 668 62.88 25.46 -17.69
N THR A 669 61.87 24.71 -18.16
CA THR A 669 60.72 24.29 -17.36
C THR A 669 60.48 22.80 -17.54
N ASN A 670 60.43 22.05 -16.44
CA ASN A 670 60.09 20.64 -16.42
C ASN A 670 58.82 20.45 -15.59
N LEU A 671 57.76 19.95 -16.22
CA LEU A 671 56.51 19.58 -15.57
C LEU A 671 56.30 18.07 -15.72
N MET A 672 56.00 17.39 -14.62
CA MET A 672 55.53 16.01 -14.62
C MET A 672 54.32 15.87 -13.72
N VAL A 673 53.33 15.09 -14.17
CA VAL A 673 52.16 14.76 -13.38
C VAL A 673 52.11 13.25 -13.22
N PHE A 674 52.16 12.79 -11.98
CA PHE A 674 52.00 11.40 -11.61
C PHE A 674 50.67 11.18 -10.91
N LEU A 675 50.17 9.96 -11.00
CA LEU A 675 48.96 9.55 -10.30
C LEU A 675 49.12 8.15 -9.74
N ARG A 676 48.60 7.95 -8.53
CA ARG A 676 48.52 6.65 -7.86
C ARG A 676 47.11 6.45 -7.30
N PRO A 677 46.34 5.45 -7.78
CA PRO A 677 45.11 5.04 -7.12
C PRO A 677 45.38 4.04 -5.99
N TYR A 678 44.53 4.04 -4.98
CA TYR A 678 44.53 3.07 -3.89
C TYR A 678 43.11 2.62 -3.59
N VAL A 679 42.84 1.33 -3.72
CA VAL A 679 41.52 0.73 -3.51
C VAL A 679 41.31 0.42 -2.02
N VAL A 680 40.23 0.96 -1.47
CA VAL A 680 39.81 0.82 -0.08
C VAL A 680 38.51 0.03 -0.03
N ARG A 681 38.61 -1.27 0.27
CA ARG A 681 37.44 -2.18 0.41
C ARG A 681 36.92 -2.25 1.85
N ASP A 682 37.83 -2.25 2.82
CA ASP A 682 37.50 -2.48 4.24
C ASP A 682 37.55 -1.22 5.10
N ALA A 683 36.73 -1.20 6.16
CA ALA A 683 36.74 -0.12 7.14
C ALA A 683 38.10 0.00 7.86
N ARG A 684 38.79 -1.12 8.14
CA ARG A 684 40.13 -1.10 8.75
C ARG A 684 41.16 -0.44 7.84
N ARG A 685 41.11 -0.71 6.53
CA ARG A 685 42.01 -0.11 5.53
C ARG A 685 41.71 1.38 5.32
N SER A 686 40.43 1.76 5.36
CA SER A 686 40.04 3.17 5.37
C SER A 686 40.58 3.91 6.61
N ALA A 687 40.47 3.29 7.78
CA ALA A 687 40.98 3.85 9.02
C ALA A 687 42.51 3.99 9.02
N SER A 688 43.27 2.99 8.52
CA SER A 688 44.73 3.08 8.44
C SER A 688 45.18 4.19 7.50
N VAL A 689 44.60 4.29 6.31
CA VAL A 689 44.92 5.36 5.35
C VAL A 689 44.60 6.75 5.94
N THR A 690 43.46 6.88 6.62
CA THR A 690 43.07 8.13 7.30
C THR A 690 44.06 8.47 8.41
N MET A 691 44.46 7.49 9.21
CA MET A 691 45.40 7.64 10.31
C MET A 691 46.77 8.09 9.81
N ASP A 692 47.29 7.46 8.75
CA ASP A 692 48.58 7.81 8.15
C ASP A 692 48.60 9.26 7.66
N ARG A 693 47.50 9.70 7.01
CA ARG A 693 47.34 11.07 6.52
C ARG A 693 47.16 12.08 7.67
N TYR A 694 46.45 11.69 8.70
CA TYR A 694 46.28 12.50 9.90
C TYR A 694 47.61 12.75 10.62
N ASP A 695 48.38 11.69 10.84
CA ASP A 695 49.70 11.77 11.45
C ASP A 695 50.69 12.55 10.57
N TYR A 696 50.61 12.42 9.24
CA TYR A 696 51.39 13.25 8.33
C TYR A 696 51.11 14.74 8.55
N MET A 697 49.84 15.15 8.57
CA MET A 697 49.45 16.56 8.81
C MET A 697 49.90 17.05 10.19
N ARG A 698 49.74 16.22 11.22
CA ARG A 698 50.17 16.57 12.58
C ARG A 698 51.69 16.74 12.68
N ARG A 699 52.48 15.88 12.04
CA ARG A 699 53.95 16.02 11.97
C ARG A 699 54.36 17.27 11.19
N ALA A 700 53.67 17.56 10.08
CA ALA A 700 53.92 18.78 9.31
C ALA A 700 53.64 20.04 10.14
N GLN A 701 52.53 20.07 10.90
CA GLN A 701 52.22 21.17 11.82
C GLN A 701 53.22 21.29 12.97
N ALA A 702 53.70 20.17 13.51
CA ALA A 702 54.72 20.17 14.55
C ALA A 702 56.04 20.78 14.04
N GLY A 703 56.42 20.50 12.80
CA GLY A 703 57.59 21.11 12.15
C GLY A 703 57.39 22.58 11.76
N ALA A 704 56.15 23.02 11.57
CA ALA A 704 55.79 24.39 11.18
C ALA A 704 55.48 25.31 12.37
N GLN A 705 55.78 24.89 13.60
CA GLN A 705 55.62 25.77 14.75
C GLN A 705 56.59 26.95 14.63
N PRO A 706 56.11 28.20 14.86
CA PRO A 706 57.00 29.35 14.82
C PRO A 706 58.10 29.19 15.88
N GLY A 707 59.32 29.53 15.49
CA GLY A 707 60.47 29.49 16.38
C GLY A 707 60.27 30.41 17.58
N LYS A 708 60.88 30.05 18.71
CA LYS A 708 60.80 30.85 19.93
C LYS A 708 61.43 32.21 19.69
N HIS A 709 60.70 33.27 19.98
CA HIS A 709 61.21 34.64 19.89
C HIS A 709 61.60 35.13 21.28
N TRP A 710 62.77 35.74 21.44
CA TRP A 710 63.30 36.12 22.75
C TRP A 710 62.52 37.26 23.44
N LEU A 711 61.89 38.14 22.67
CA LEU A 711 61.14 39.31 23.16
C LEU A 711 59.62 39.21 23.00
N LEU A 712 59.13 38.28 22.18
CA LEU A 712 57.71 38.17 21.84
C LEU A 712 57.16 36.88 22.46
N PRO A 713 55.88 36.84 22.87
CA PRO A 713 55.29 35.62 23.37
C PRO A 713 55.30 34.53 22.29
N ASP A 714 55.52 33.29 22.71
CA ASP A 714 55.44 32.13 21.82
C ASP A 714 54.00 31.98 21.30
N LEU A 715 53.79 32.37 20.05
CA LEU A 715 52.52 32.18 19.35
C LEU A 715 52.46 30.74 18.85
N GLN A 716 51.99 29.79 19.67
CA GLN A 716 51.87 28.41 19.23
C GLN A 716 50.89 28.31 18.04
N ALA A 717 51.34 27.72 16.95
CA ALA A 717 50.47 27.40 15.82
C ALA A 717 49.46 26.29 16.21
N PRO A 718 48.24 26.30 15.65
CA PRO A 718 47.26 25.26 15.91
C PRO A 718 47.82 23.90 15.45
N MET A 719 47.81 22.92 16.35
CA MET A 719 48.20 21.54 16.05
C MET A 719 46.98 20.62 16.13
N LEU A 720 46.92 19.63 15.25
CA LEU A 720 45.93 18.57 15.31
C LEU A 720 46.11 17.77 16.62
N PRO A 721 45.00 17.41 17.28
CA PRO A 721 45.07 16.58 18.47
C PRO A 721 45.71 15.22 18.18
N PRO A 722 46.22 14.49 19.18
CA PRO A 722 46.61 13.11 18.99
C PRO A 722 45.42 12.27 18.51
N PRO A 723 45.60 11.38 17.53
CA PRO A 723 44.52 10.51 17.09
C PRO A 723 43.99 9.67 18.26
N GLY A 724 42.66 9.61 18.40
CA GLY A 724 41.99 8.92 19.50
C GLY A 724 41.83 9.76 20.79
N SER A 725 42.40 10.96 20.89
CA SER A 725 41.97 11.90 21.93
C SER A 725 40.57 12.41 21.54
N ALA A 726 39.57 12.21 22.40
CA ALA A 726 38.31 12.91 22.25
C ALA A 726 38.63 14.40 22.15
N PRO A 727 37.99 15.17 21.24
CA PRO A 727 38.22 16.60 21.17
C PRO A 727 37.93 17.15 22.57
N SER A 728 38.96 17.57 23.29
CA SER A 728 38.78 18.40 24.46
C SER A 728 38.25 19.70 23.89
N VAL A 729 36.93 19.82 23.82
CA VAL A 729 36.27 21.08 23.55
C VAL A 729 36.62 21.96 24.74
N SER A 730 37.76 22.64 24.67
CA SER A 730 38.21 23.57 25.71
C SER A 730 37.43 24.89 25.62
N ASN A 731 36.13 24.78 25.40
CA ASN A 731 35.15 25.86 25.52
C ASN A 731 34.08 25.45 26.53
N ASN A 732 34.50 24.95 27.70
CA ASN A 732 33.66 24.85 28.90
C ASN A 732 33.24 26.21 29.48
N ALA A 733 33.41 27.32 28.74
CA ALA A 733 32.89 28.61 29.14
C ALA A 733 31.38 28.79 28.83
N TYR A 734 30.79 27.99 27.92
CA TYR A 734 29.40 28.22 27.48
C TYR A 734 28.54 26.96 27.23
N ASP A 735 29.00 25.74 27.54
CA ASP A 735 28.10 24.57 27.46
C ASP A 735 27.27 24.46 28.75
N MET A 736 26.06 25.02 28.74
CA MET A 736 25.08 24.90 29.85
C MET A 736 24.29 23.58 29.82
N ARG A 737 24.70 22.58 29.04
CA ARG A 737 24.03 21.27 29.06
C ARG A 737 24.52 20.46 30.28
N PRO A 738 23.62 19.80 31.03
CA PRO A 738 24.02 18.97 32.16
C PRO A 738 24.98 17.87 31.69
N GLU A 739 26.08 17.66 32.44
CA GLU A 739 27.14 16.66 32.17
C GLU A 739 26.63 15.21 31.93
N GLN A 740 25.35 14.96 32.20
CA GLN A 740 24.71 13.65 32.11
C GLN A 740 24.37 13.17 30.70
N LEU A 741 24.51 14.00 29.65
CA LEU A 741 24.21 13.56 28.27
C LEU A 741 25.25 12.56 27.73
N ALA A 742 26.50 12.67 28.17
CA ALA A 742 27.55 11.73 27.77
C ALA A 742 27.35 10.34 28.41
N ASP A 743 26.78 10.29 29.61
CA ASP A 743 26.44 9.05 30.30
C ASP A 743 25.17 8.38 29.75
N THR A 744 24.22 9.15 29.21
CA THR A 744 23.02 8.56 28.57
C THR A 744 23.33 7.92 27.23
N MET A 745 24.33 8.41 26.48
CA MET A 745 24.78 7.77 25.22
C MET A 745 25.68 6.54 25.44
N ARG A 746 26.32 6.43 26.62
CA ARG A 746 27.17 5.27 26.97
C ARG A 746 26.41 4.14 27.64
N ARG A 747 25.14 4.36 28.00
CA ARG A 747 24.28 3.30 28.51
C ARG A 747 23.97 2.36 27.34
N PRO A 748 24.39 1.07 27.37
CA PRO A 748 23.90 0.12 26.38
C PRO A 748 22.37 0.16 26.39
N PRO A 749 21.71 0.04 25.24
CA PRO A 749 20.25 -0.01 25.20
C PRO A 749 19.81 -1.08 26.22
N PRO A 750 18.77 -0.81 27.02
CA PRO A 750 18.27 -1.80 27.94
C PRO A 750 18.07 -3.10 27.16
N VAL A 751 18.59 -4.21 27.68
CA VAL A 751 18.41 -5.51 27.06
C VAL A 751 16.94 -5.64 26.71
N THR A 752 16.64 -5.79 25.41
CA THR A 752 15.31 -6.15 24.97
C THR A 752 15.10 -7.52 25.58
N VAL A 753 14.44 -7.56 26.73
CA VAL A 753 13.78 -8.76 27.16
C VAL A 753 12.77 -8.95 26.06
N GLU A 754 13.04 -9.86 25.13
CA GLU A 754 12.01 -10.44 24.30
C GLU A 754 11.07 -11.13 25.27
N SER A 755 10.16 -10.35 25.86
CA SER A 755 8.89 -10.86 26.26
C SER A 755 8.25 -11.29 24.94
N PHE A 756 8.51 -12.53 24.56
CA PHE A 756 7.51 -13.36 23.95
C PHE A 756 6.34 -13.51 24.94
N ALA A 757 5.71 -12.39 25.30
CA ALA A 757 4.30 -12.35 25.54
C ALA A 757 3.70 -12.59 24.15
N VAL A 758 3.69 -13.88 23.78
CA VAL A 758 2.70 -14.43 22.88
C VAL A 758 1.40 -13.72 23.24
N ARG A 759 0.85 -12.92 22.33
CA ARG A 759 -0.56 -12.55 22.41
C ARG A 759 -1.30 -13.87 22.31
N GLN A 760 -1.50 -14.52 23.45
CA GLN A 760 -2.48 -15.57 23.56
C GLN A 760 -3.80 -14.86 23.27
N TYR A 761 -4.37 -15.18 22.12
CA TYR A 761 -5.80 -15.00 21.92
C TYR A 761 -6.52 -15.52 23.17
N PRO A 762 -7.59 -14.87 23.63
CA PRO A 762 -8.39 -15.41 24.72
C PRO A 762 -8.79 -16.85 24.32
N ALA A 763 -8.29 -17.82 25.07
CA ALA A 763 -8.63 -19.21 24.87
C ALA A 763 -10.15 -19.34 25.01
N ALA A 764 -10.76 -20.06 24.07
CA ALA A 764 -12.15 -20.49 24.19
C ALA A 764 -12.36 -21.15 25.56
N PRO A 765 -13.53 -20.99 26.20
CA PRO A 765 -13.77 -21.55 27.52
C PRO A 765 -13.72 -23.08 27.44
N GLN A 766 -12.63 -23.67 27.92
CA GLN A 766 -12.56 -25.09 28.22
C GLN A 766 -13.06 -25.32 29.65
N ALA A 767 -13.85 -26.38 29.80
CA ALA A 767 -14.51 -26.79 31.04
C ALA A 767 -13.51 -26.96 32.20
N SER A 768 -13.92 -26.49 33.37
CA SER A 768 -13.17 -26.52 34.63
C SER A 768 -12.99 -27.94 35.19
N ASP A 769 -11.74 -28.30 35.49
CA ASP A 769 -11.36 -29.43 36.36
C ASP A 769 -11.07 -28.90 37.78
N PRO A 770 -11.72 -29.40 38.86
CA PRO A 770 -11.79 -28.68 40.14
C PRO A 770 -10.80 -29.20 41.21
N SER A 771 -9.49 -29.20 40.97
CA SER A 771 -8.57 -29.70 42.02
C SER A 771 -7.13 -29.17 42.06
N LEU A 772 -6.86 -27.87 41.96
CA LEU A 772 -5.58 -27.31 42.45
C LEU A 772 -5.71 -25.87 43.01
N PRO A 773 -5.25 -25.58 44.24
CA PRO A 773 -5.29 -24.22 44.81
C PRO A 773 -4.09 -23.35 44.34
N ILE A 774 -4.41 -22.16 43.84
CA ILE A 774 -3.49 -21.11 43.41
C ILE A 774 -2.85 -20.43 44.63
N ARG A 775 -1.51 -20.37 44.70
CA ARG A 775 -0.79 -19.56 45.70
C ARG A 775 -0.69 -18.11 45.22
N VAL A 776 -1.19 -17.17 46.03
CA VAL A 776 -0.96 -15.74 45.86
C VAL A 776 -0.20 -15.20 47.08
N ASN A 777 0.91 -14.51 46.83
CA ASN A 777 1.72 -13.81 47.82
C ASN A 777 1.03 -12.47 48.17
N LEU A 778 0.59 -12.28 49.42
CA LEU A 778 0.11 -10.98 49.93
C LEU A 778 1.08 -10.42 50.99
N PRO A 779 1.32 -9.10 51.04
CA PRO A 779 2.11 -8.46 52.10
C PRO A 779 1.36 -8.42 53.43
N ARG A 780 2.12 -8.49 54.53
CA ARG A 780 1.60 -8.53 55.92
C ARG A 780 0.82 -7.26 56.27
N GLY A 781 -0.44 -7.44 56.69
CA GLY A 781 -1.24 -6.36 57.29
C GLY A 781 -2.74 -6.36 56.96
N VAL A 782 -3.23 -7.26 56.10
CA VAL A 782 -4.66 -7.29 55.73
C VAL A 782 -5.21 -8.70 55.95
N SER A 783 -6.04 -8.87 56.97
CA SER A 783 -6.89 -10.05 57.12
C SER A 783 -8.18 -9.83 56.31
N VAL A 784 -8.35 -10.58 55.22
CA VAL A 784 -9.62 -10.66 54.50
C VAL A 784 -10.49 -11.68 55.23
N ALA A 785 -11.62 -11.22 55.77
CA ALA A 785 -12.68 -12.10 56.27
C ALA A 785 -13.24 -12.90 55.08
N VAL A 786 -13.24 -14.23 55.22
CA VAL A 786 -13.86 -15.15 54.27
C VAL A 786 -15.32 -15.26 54.66
N ASP A 787 -16.12 -14.28 54.24
CA ASP A 787 -17.57 -14.42 54.15
C ASP A 787 -18.08 -13.61 52.95
N PRO A 788 -18.56 -14.24 51.86
CA PRO A 788 -19.08 -13.54 50.69
C PRO A 788 -20.43 -12.83 50.95
N GLU A 789 -21.02 -12.96 52.13
CA GLU A 789 -22.25 -12.25 52.51
C GLU A 789 -22.01 -10.87 53.15
N SER A 790 -20.79 -10.52 53.56
CA SER A 790 -20.54 -9.21 54.20
C SER A 790 -20.20 -8.06 53.22
N LEU A 791 -20.09 -8.35 51.93
CA LEU A 791 -19.83 -7.36 50.86
C LEU A 791 -21.12 -6.88 50.17
N TYR A 792 -22.25 -7.51 50.46
CA TYR A 792 -23.56 -7.10 50.02
C TYR A 792 -24.37 -6.74 51.25
N GLY A 793 -24.37 -5.44 51.57
CA GLY A 793 -25.32 -4.90 52.53
C GLY A 793 -26.73 -5.39 52.20
N GLU A 794 -27.38 -5.92 53.22
CA GLU A 794 -28.77 -6.33 53.27
C GLU A 794 -29.65 -5.50 52.32
N ALA A 795 -30.31 -6.15 51.36
CA ALA A 795 -31.12 -5.50 50.35
C ALA A 795 -32.34 -4.84 51.01
N ASP A 796 -32.18 -3.58 51.43
CA ASP A 796 -33.27 -2.72 51.84
C ASP A 796 -34.18 -2.46 50.63
N ARG A 797 -35.27 -3.23 50.54
CA ARG A 797 -36.24 -3.19 49.44
C ARG A 797 -36.98 -1.85 49.32
N SER A 798 -36.75 -0.90 50.23
CA SER A 798 -37.43 0.38 50.29
C SER A 798 -36.71 1.53 49.57
N SER A 799 -35.45 1.36 49.14
CA SER A 799 -34.66 2.39 48.46
C SER A 799 -34.20 2.00 47.06
N ALA A 800 -34.07 2.98 46.17
CA ALA A 800 -33.53 2.88 44.82
C ALA A 800 -32.26 3.73 44.74
N THR A 801 -31.20 3.17 44.13
CA THR A 801 -29.93 3.89 43.95
C THR A 801 -29.84 4.45 42.54
N LEU A 802 -29.63 5.76 42.41
CA LEU A 802 -29.41 6.46 41.15
C LEU A 802 -27.92 6.74 40.98
N GLN A 803 -27.29 6.24 39.92
CA GLN A 803 -25.93 6.63 39.53
C GLN A 803 -26.01 7.74 38.49
N PHE A 804 -25.24 8.82 38.67
CA PHE A 804 -25.36 9.99 37.79
C PHE A 804 -24.03 10.64 37.38
N ALA A 805 -22.89 10.14 37.87
CA ALA A 805 -21.57 10.52 37.38
C ALA A 805 -20.54 9.39 37.58
N SER A 806 -19.57 9.31 36.66
CA SER A 806 -18.37 8.46 36.74
C SER A 806 -17.15 9.29 36.36
N VAL A 807 -16.16 9.40 37.24
CA VAL A 807 -14.96 10.23 37.07
C VAL A 807 -13.72 9.50 37.57
N GLU A 808 -12.57 9.72 36.95
CA GLU A 808 -11.33 9.00 37.31
C GLU A 808 -10.73 9.49 38.64
N ALA A 809 -10.88 10.77 38.97
CA ALA A 809 -10.31 11.40 40.16
C ALA A 809 -11.33 11.56 41.29
N ARG A 810 -10.95 11.15 42.51
CA ARG A 810 -11.79 11.25 43.71
C ARG A 810 -12.24 12.68 44.03
N ALA A 811 -11.33 13.64 43.88
CA ALA A 811 -11.59 15.05 44.20
C ALA A 811 -12.74 15.65 43.36
N ASP A 812 -12.89 15.20 42.11
CA ASP A 812 -13.96 15.67 41.24
C ASP A 812 -15.29 14.95 41.54
N ALA A 813 -15.23 13.69 41.96
CA ALA A 813 -16.40 12.96 42.45
C ALA A 813 -16.99 13.63 43.71
N ASP A 814 -16.13 14.08 44.63
CA ASP A 814 -16.53 14.75 45.87
C ASP A 814 -17.17 16.12 45.58
N LYS A 815 -16.65 16.91 44.63
CA LYS A 815 -17.27 18.18 44.19
C LYS A 815 -18.65 17.97 43.59
N ILE A 816 -18.81 16.95 42.76
CA ILE A 816 -20.10 16.60 42.14
C ILE A 816 -21.09 16.17 43.22
N ALA A 817 -20.67 15.32 44.16
CA ALA A 817 -21.50 14.90 45.29
C ALA A 817 -21.92 16.09 46.16
N GLN A 818 -21.01 17.03 46.44
CA GLN A 818 -21.32 18.22 47.24
C GLN A 818 -22.33 19.14 46.53
N ARG A 819 -22.22 19.31 45.21
CA ARG A 819 -23.19 20.08 44.41
C ARG A 819 -24.58 19.47 44.45
N VAL A 820 -24.69 18.14 44.35
CA VAL A 820 -25.98 17.45 44.41
C VAL A 820 -26.58 17.43 45.82
N ARG A 821 -25.75 17.41 46.88
CA ARG A 821 -26.25 17.58 48.25
C ARG A 821 -26.88 18.95 48.48
N ALA A 822 -26.39 19.99 47.80
CA ALA A 822 -26.96 21.33 47.90
C ALA A 822 -28.40 21.44 47.35
N SER A 823 -28.84 20.51 46.47
CA SER A 823 -30.22 20.44 46.00
C SER A 823 -31.14 19.60 46.88
N GLY A 824 -30.64 19.10 48.02
CA GLY A 824 -31.40 18.30 48.99
C GLY A 824 -31.39 16.79 48.74
N LEU A 825 -30.68 16.30 47.72
CA LEU A 825 -30.51 14.87 47.45
C LEU A 825 -29.30 14.29 48.19
N GLN A 826 -29.43 13.07 48.73
CA GLN A 826 -28.37 12.38 49.46
C GLN A 826 -27.37 11.71 48.50
N ALA A 827 -26.28 12.40 48.14
CA ALA A 827 -25.25 11.87 47.25
C ALA A 827 -24.00 11.34 47.99
N TYR A 828 -23.42 10.22 47.54
CA TYR A 828 -22.16 9.66 48.03
C TYR A 828 -21.29 9.09 46.90
N VAL A 829 -19.99 8.95 47.17
CA VAL A 829 -18.97 8.51 46.20
C VAL A 829 -18.54 7.08 46.53
N GLN A 830 -18.45 6.23 45.51
CA GLN A 830 -18.01 4.83 45.62
C GLN A 830 -16.96 4.52 44.54
N LEU A 831 -16.04 3.59 44.81
CA LEU A 831 -15.07 3.12 43.83
C LEU A 831 -15.76 2.24 42.78
N GLY A 832 -15.52 2.52 41.49
CA GLY A 832 -16.08 1.76 40.37
C GLY A 832 -15.46 0.36 40.22
N PRO A 833 -16.21 -0.65 39.73
CA PRO A 833 -15.68 -1.98 39.50
C PRO A 833 -14.53 -1.97 38.48
N GLY A 834 -13.50 -2.80 38.70
CA GLY A 834 -12.43 -3.03 37.71
C GLY A 834 -11.43 -1.88 37.52
N GLY A 835 -11.32 -0.95 38.48
CA GLY A 835 -10.35 0.16 38.41
C GLY A 835 -10.79 1.34 37.53
N MET A 836 -12.06 1.38 37.11
CA MET A 836 -12.65 2.39 36.21
C MET A 836 -12.98 3.74 36.89
N GLY A 837 -12.23 4.14 37.94
CA GLY A 837 -12.44 5.41 38.65
C GLY A 837 -13.49 5.37 39.77
N TYR A 838 -14.09 6.52 40.08
CA TYR A 838 -15.09 6.77 41.12
C TYR A 838 -16.46 7.06 40.51
N VAL A 839 -17.51 6.46 41.07
CA VAL A 839 -18.91 6.70 40.71
C VAL A 839 -19.62 7.48 41.80
N VAL A 840 -20.51 8.40 41.41
CA VAL A 840 -21.34 9.18 42.33
C VAL A 840 -22.79 8.69 42.24
N ARG A 841 -23.35 8.37 43.40
CA ARG A 841 -24.68 7.75 43.55
C ARG A 841 -25.53 8.51 44.55
N SER A 842 -26.84 8.44 44.40
CA SER A 842 -27.82 8.98 45.35
C SER A 842 -28.87 7.92 45.68
N GLN A 843 -29.19 7.76 46.96
CA GLN A 843 -30.26 6.85 47.41
C GLN A 843 -31.55 7.64 47.61
N VAL A 844 -32.62 7.16 46.98
CA VAL A 844 -33.96 7.75 47.06
C VAL A 844 -34.99 6.67 47.36
N ALA A 845 -36.14 7.02 47.92
CA ALA A 845 -37.19 6.03 48.18
C ALA A 845 -37.69 5.38 46.89
N LYS A 846 -38.00 4.08 46.93
CA LYS A 846 -38.48 3.28 45.79
C LYS A 846 -39.97 3.55 45.47
N ASP A 847 -40.33 4.83 45.38
CA ASP A 847 -41.65 5.30 44.95
C ASP A 847 -41.49 6.01 43.59
N PRO A 848 -42.32 5.69 42.57
CA PRO A 848 -42.19 6.28 41.24
C PRO A 848 -42.18 7.81 41.22
N GLY A 849 -42.94 8.47 42.11
CA GLY A 849 -42.98 9.93 42.22
C GLY A 849 -41.68 10.52 42.79
N THR A 850 -41.07 9.82 43.74
CA THR A 850 -39.78 10.25 44.33
C THR A 850 -38.64 10.07 43.33
N ILE A 851 -38.63 8.96 42.58
CA ILE A 851 -37.64 8.70 41.53
C ILE A 851 -37.79 9.72 40.38
N SER A 852 -39.01 10.04 39.93
CA SER A 852 -39.21 11.03 38.88
C SER A 852 -38.78 12.44 39.31
N THR A 853 -39.05 12.82 40.57
CA THR A 853 -38.64 14.11 41.11
C THR A 853 -37.13 14.21 41.25
N ALA A 854 -36.48 13.17 41.77
CA ALA A 854 -35.02 13.12 41.91
C ALA A 854 -34.29 13.10 40.56
N THR A 855 -34.80 12.36 39.57
CA THR A 855 -34.24 12.34 38.21
C THR A 855 -34.44 13.68 37.48
N ALA A 856 -35.56 14.38 37.72
CA ALA A 856 -35.79 15.74 37.21
C ALA A 856 -34.80 16.76 37.82
N LEU A 857 -34.60 16.75 39.14
CA LEU A 857 -33.63 17.62 39.82
C LEU A 857 -32.19 17.36 39.35
N LEU A 858 -31.80 16.10 39.19
CA LEU A 858 -30.47 15.76 38.67
C LEU A 858 -30.29 16.25 37.23
N ARG A 859 -31.34 16.21 36.40
CA ARG A 859 -31.32 16.73 35.04
C ARG A 859 -31.19 18.26 35.01
N GLU A 860 -31.86 18.97 35.91
CA GLU A 860 -31.73 20.42 36.06
C GLU A 860 -30.30 20.82 36.47
N LEU A 861 -29.64 20.00 37.29
CA LEU A 861 -28.22 20.16 37.63
C LEU A 861 -27.25 19.72 36.52
N GLY A 862 -27.76 19.26 35.38
CA GLY A 862 -26.97 18.85 34.20
C GLY A 862 -26.47 17.40 34.23
N TYR A 863 -26.94 16.56 35.14
CA TYR A 863 -26.51 15.16 35.25
C TYR A 863 -27.57 14.19 34.72
N LYS A 864 -27.14 13.21 33.90
CA LYS A 864 -27.99 12.09 33.49
C LYS A 864 -27.93 11.00 34.54
N SER A 865 -29.08 10.59 35.08
CA SER A 865 -29.18 9.56 36.10
C SER A 865 -29.68 8.24 35.52
N GLU A 866 -29.03 7.16 35.94
CA GLU A 866 -29.40 5.77 35.65
C GLU A 866 -29.79 5.09 36.95
N VAL A 867 -30.91 4.37 36.95
CA VAL A 867 -31.36 3.61 38.12
C VAL A 867 -30.54 2.34 38.21
N VAL A 868 -29.63 2.28 39.18
CA VAL A 868 -28.84 1.09 39.52
C VAL A 868 -29.59 0.35 40.64
N SER A 869 -30.76 -0.17 40.31
CA SER A 869 -31.53 -1.06 41.20
C SER A 869 -31.08 -2.49 40.94
N GLN A 870 -30.74 -3.23 42.00
CA GLN A 870 -30.75 -4.69 41.96
C GLN A 870 -32.19 -5.15 41.69
N LEU A 871 -32.38 -6.11 40.79
CA LEU A 871 -33.60 -6.92 40.70
C LEU A 871 -33.56 -7.97 41.81
#